data_AF-A0A955VU19-F1
#
_entry.id   AF-A0A955VU19-F1
#
_cell.length_a   1.000
_cell.length_b   1.000
_cell.length_c   1.000
_cell.angle_alpha   90.00
_cell.angle_beta   90.00
_cell.angle_gamma   90.00
#
_symmetry.space_group_name_H-M   'P 1'
#
loop_
_entity.id
_entity.type
_entity.pdbx_description
1 polymer ?
#
loop_
_entity_poly.entity_id
_entity_poly.type
_entity_poly.pdbx_seq_one_letter_code
_entity_poly.pdbx_strand_id
1 'polypeptide(L)'
;MTHRLLSTFLSALAILPGCVPGGEDPAQGELGVEPGPHGPSVRFNPLTLPVAEVPFPNDLSLTRSGLNDNGRAWNLAVQQPSEHRTELREKLNGLDGFGPYAPIFVSFDGPLDLTTVSERSILVVNIEPGDPREGEIAALDLGQGYFPLENSNGSYWGQDPDGDLPDLMLGRENVVDLDGDGEAERVTHYEVETNTLIIRPVIPLAQGARHAVLLTRDLVGLAPDGTMGSIRSPFPQKVHAAQAPDIRRAVALAGLSPERLAFGWTYTTADILAPVKTMRDGLYGQGPLARIADVAPARIKRIHDTGIDHDADDTDDPDDPTDTRMILQAEFFGRLLRIVGSFQPDLGLDGVEFKAADYIVFGTVDTADMRTGKRDEFTVNVHTGTGDVGVQEVPFMLTVPKATERHKPPFPVLFYFHGTGSSRMESLVVAEAMARQGWATLAFDEVGHGPLVSDFRALIDDNRDSLGPILAALPSLLAQFLAPDRLDEFRQFRLINPDGSVNDADLEAFYDALTGIGLFAEIALKGRNEDINGDGVLDTAEGFFFSDPFRQCASFMQDTMDLMQLVKIIRGFDPDAVPPAIAVPRDATIEELEPNLLAGDFNADGILDVGGPGVAFGVAGTSLGGFHSVIAGSVEPEITTATPIVAGGGFVDIMLRSSLDDIAGRLLVEVFGTLVVGCPDPDAGELLLTFSNDADRCKPSKARDRAFATLPLPAPGTPIALANLDNGEKNAGEVNDGGGFSLQVEADKGDRIQITVGDQVFEARSPVDGAGYQRNTPDFRKVVAVLQHVFDRCDPASFIPSMTSPPPGKAPTNVLMLNAIGDDTVPFSTNVDLALAGGLLGRTRAEWEPRARAIIKTGAMHNSYYDLDDLAGDNPPEERPIGPFPPITTGTGVSGIRFYGVEGTHAFIAFHEANGFNYGFHAQNLLAIYHACGGRLIYDDDPWCLQSPTCPDLDTIQDLPACQAP
;
A
#
# COMPACT_ATOMS: atom_id res chain seq x y z
N MET A 1 40.02 -21.76 59.77
CA MET A 1 39.64 -21.27 61.12
C MET A 1 39.91 -19.77 61.15
N THR A 2 38.97 -18.89 61.43
CA THR A 2 37.57 -19.08 61.81
C THR A 2 36.96 -17.70 61.98
N HIS A 3 35.77 -17.54 61.39
CA HIS A 3 34.59 -16.99 62.04
C HIS A 3 34.77 -15.79 62.97
N ARG A 4 34.29 -14.63 62.51
CA ARG A 4 33.20 -13.84 63.11
C ARG A 4 33.35 -12.41 62.63
N LEU A 5 32.49 -11.98 61.72
CA LEU A 5 32.04 -10.59 61.52
C LEU A 5 31.06 -10.42 60.33
N LEU A 6 30.72 -11.51 59.62
CA LEU A 6 29.57 -11.58 58.70
C LEU A 6 28.40 -12.32 59.39
N SER A 7 27.67 -11.68 60.31
CA SER A 7 26.46 -12.29 60.90
C SER A 7 25.50 -11.32 61.58
N THR A 8 25.32 -10.09 61.08
CA THR A 8 24.34 -9.16 61.69
C THR A 8 23.67 -8.14 60.78
N PHE A 9 23.77 -8.27 59.45
CA PHE A 9 23.05 -7.39 58.49
C PHE A 9 22.45 -8.15 57.30
N LEU A 10 21.98 -9.38 57.53
CA LEU A 10 21.33 -10.22 56.51
C LEU A 10 20.12 -10.98 57.11
N SER A 11 19.31 -10.27 57.89
CA SER A 11 18.07 -10.81 58.46
C SER A 11 17.01 -9.71 58.61
N ALA A 12 16.68 -9.02 57.51
CA ALA A 12 15.49 -8.18 57.41
C ALA A 12 15.26 -7.75 55.94
N LEU A 13 15.05 -8.69 55.01
CA LEU A 13 14.30 -8.45 53.76
C LEU A 13 14.00 -9.80 53.08
N ALA A 14 13.21 -10.63 53.76
CA ALA A 14 12.62 -11.82 53.18
C ALA A 14 11.13 -11.81 53.51
N ILE A 15 10.31 -11.79 52.46
CA ILE A 15 8.92 -12.27 52.41
C ILE A 15 7.94 -11.43 53.27
N LEU A 16 7.34 -10.43 52.64
CA LEU A 16 5.95 -10.07 52.94
C LEU A 16 5.07 -10.84 51.94
N PRO A 17 4.39 -11.92 52.36
CA PRO A 17 3.25 -12.41 51.61
C PRO A 17 2.10 -11.47 51.93
N GLY A 18 1.63 -10.72 50.93
CA GLY A 18 0.36 -10.03 51.00
C GLY A 18 -0.80 -11.04 51.01
N CYS A 19 -0.94 -11.82 52.07
CA CYS A 19 -2.16 -12.55 52.37
C CYS A 19 -3.19 -11.54 52.85
N VAL A 20 -4.13 -11.17 51.98
CA VAL A 20 -5.45 -10.72 52.42
C VAL A 20 -6.16 -11.96 52.98
N PRO A 21 -6.68 -11.95 54.22
CA PRO A 21 -7.46 -13.06 54.74
C PRO A 21 -8.75 -13.19 53.94
N GLY A 22 -9.10 -14.42 53.56
CA GLY A 22 -10.32 -14.75 52.83
C GLY A 22 -11.58 -14.21 53.51
N GLY A 23 -12.11 -13.14 52.94
CA GLY A 23 -13.53 -13.10 52.65
C GLY A 23 -13.69 -13.64 51.23
N GLU A 24 -14.51 -14.67 51.05
CA GLU A 24 -14.99 -15.03 49.72
C GLU A 24 -15.69 -13.80 49.14
N ASP A 25 -15.01 -13.10 48.24
CA ASP A 25 -15.70 -12.22 47.30
C ASP A 25 -16.45 -13.14 46.34
N PRO A 26 -17.80 -13.12 46.30
CA PRO A 26 -18.57 -13.95 45.37
C PRO A 26 -18.13 -13.76 43.90
N ALA A 27 -17.48 -12.64 43.59
CA ALA A 27 -16.92 -12.33 42.28
C ALA A 27 -15.68 -13.16 41.88
N GLN A 28 -14.98 -13.83 42.82
CA GLN A 28 -13.85 -14.73 42.49
C GLN A 28 -14.29 -16.13 42.04
N GLY A 29 -15.55 -16.51 42.26
CA GLY A 29 -16.08 -17.83 41.88
C GLY A 29 -16.38 -17.98 40.38
N GLU A 30 -16.82 -16.91 39.70
CA GLU A 30 -17.32 -16.97 38.32
C GLU A 30 -16.22 -17.28 37.28
N LEU A 31 -14.98 -16.83 37.53
CA LEU A 31 -13.82 -17.04 36.65
C LEU A 31 -12.84 -18.10 37.19
N GLY A 32 -13.24 -18.88 38.19
CA GLY A 32 -12.44 -19.99 38.69
C GLY A 32 -12.27 -21.09 37.64
N VAL A 33 -11.10 -21.75 37.63
CA VAL A 33 -10.89 -22.95 36.80
C VAL A 33 -11.53 -24.15 37.50
N GLU A 34 -12.35 -24.92 36.77
CA GLU A 34 -12.96 -26.15 37.30
C GLU A 34 -12.00 -27.35 37.22
N PRO A 35 -12.09 -28.32 38.14
CA PRO A 35 -11.34 -29.58 38.03
C PRO A 35 -11.90 -30.49 36.92
N GLY A 36 -11.06 -31.03 36.05
CA GLY A 36 -11.45 -32.05 35.08
C GLY A 36 -10.26 -32.56 34.25
N PRO A 37 -10.45 -33.59 33.39
CA PRO A 37 -9.49 -33.84 32.31
C PRO A 37 -9.52 -32.63 31.36
N HIS A 38 -8.37 -32.01 31.15
CA HIS A 38 -8.21 -30.84 30.29
C HIS A 38 -7.35 -31.21 29.09
N GLY A 39 -7.64 -30.60 27.95
CA GLY A 39 -6.74 -30.56 26.82
C GLY A 39 -5.56 -29.61 27.07
N PRO A 40 -4.96 -29.07 26.01
CA PRO A 40 -3.73 -28.31 26.11
C PRO A 40 -3.94 -26.95 26.81
N SER A 41 -2.88 -26.48 27.46
CA SER A 41 -2.82 -25.15 28.06
C SER A 41 -2.46 -24.11 27.03
N VAL A 42 -3.08 -22.94 27.10
CA VAL A 42 -2.52 -21.74 26.48
C VAL A 42 -1.12 -21.50 27.06
N ARG A 43 -0.17 -21.14 26.20
CA ARG A 43 1.19 -20.80 26.60
C ARG A 43 1.27 -19.36 27.07
N PHE A 44 2.00 -19.15 28.18
CA PHE A 44 2.21 -17.83 28.74
C PHE A 44 3.57 -17.76 29.47
N ASN A 45 4.57 -17.22 28.79
CA ASN A 45 5.88 -16.92 29.32
C ASN A 45 6.38 -15.56 28.81
N PRO A 46 6.18 -14.47 29.57
CA PRO A 46 6.62 -13.12 29.16
C PRO A 46 8.14 -12.94 29.21
N LEU A 47 8.90 -13.93 29.70
CA LEU A 47 10.35 -13.89 29.83
C LEU A 47 11.07 -14.68 28.71
N THR A 48 10.34 -15.29 27.79
CA THR A 48 10.93 -15.92 26.61
C THR A 48 11.66 -14.86 25.77
N LEU A 49 12.88 -15.17 25.35
CA LEU A 49 13.70 -14.34 24.47
C LEU A 49 13.87 -15.04 23.12
N PRO A 50 13.97 -14.29 22.01
CA PRO A 50 13.95 -12.82 21.92
C PRO A 50 12.54 -12.21 21.92
N VAL A 51 11.49 -13.02 21.72
CA VAL A 51 10.07 -12.63 21.70
C VAL A 51 9.30 -13.41 22.78
N ALA A 52 8.45 -12.72 23.53
CA ALA A 52 7.64 -13.32 24.58
C ALA A 52 6.65 -14.36 24.03
N GLU A 53 6.44 -15.45 24.76
CA GLU A 53 5.47 -16.50 24.40
C GLU A 53 4.16 -16.24 25.14
N VAL A 54 3.42 -15.23 24.69
CA VAL A 54 2.12 -14.84 25.25
C VAL A 54 1.11 -14.71 24.10
N PRO A 55 -0.21 -14.86 24.35
CA PRO A 55 -1.21 -14.48 23.36
C PRO A 55 -0.94 -13.04 22.92
N PHE A 56 -0.92 -12.79 21.61
CA PHE A 56 -0.52 -11.52 21.03
C PHE A 56 -1.53 -11.11 19.96
N PRO A 57 -1.98 -9.84 19.89
CA PRO A 57 -1.69 -8.73 20.80
C PRO A 57 -2.29 -8.90 22.21
N ASN A 58 -1.76 -8.16 23.20
CA ASN A 58 -2.21 -8.22 24.60
C ASN A 58 -1.87 -6.95 25.38
N ASP A 59 -2.83 -6.38 26.11
CA ASP A 59 -2.63 -5.17 26.94
C ASP A 59 -1.55 -5.33 28.02
N LEU A 60 -1.18 -6.56 28.40
CA LEU A 60 -0.08 -6.81 29.34
C LEU A 60 1.30 -6.43 28.77
N SER A 61 1.43 -6.27 27.45
CA SER A 61 2.65 -5.74 26.81
C SER A 61 2.63 -4.22 26.64
N LEU A 62 1.61 -3.52 27.15
CA LEU A 62 1.52 -2.06 27.14
C LEU A 62 1.92 -1.45 28.48
N THR A 63 2.50 -0.26 28.43
CA THR A 63 2.80 0.62 29.57
C THR A 63 2.09 1.97 29.40
N ARG A 64 2.07 2.80 30.45
CA ARG A 64 1.51 4.16 30.36
C ARG A 64 2.46 5.08 29.60
N SER A 65 1.89 5.92 28.73
CA SER A 65 2.60 6.94 27.96
C SER A 65 1.93 8.30 28.10
N GLY A 66 2.71 9.37 27.99
CA GLY A 66 2.20 10.74 27.83
C GLY A 66 2.50 11.32 26.45
N LEU A 67 2.93 10.48 25.50
CA LEU A 67 3.38 10.88 24.17
C LEU A 67 2.32 10.63 23.08
N ASN A 68 1.16 10.10 23.45
CA ASN A 68 0.07 9.74 22.53
C ASN A 68 -1.31 9.86 23.20
N ASP A 69 -2.36 9.96 22.38
CA ASP A 69 -3.74 10.20 22.80
C ASP A 69 -4.32 9.04 23.63
N ASN A 70 -3.95 7.79 23.30
CA ASN A 70 -4.40 6.60 24.02
C ASN A 70 -3.70 6.41 25.39
N GLY A 71 -2.70 7.25 25.71
CA GLY A 71 -1.99 7.24 26.98
C GLY A 71 -1.22 5.93 27.24
N ARG A 72 -0.89 5.19 26.20
CA ARG A 72 -0.27 3.85 26.25
C ARG A 72 0.83 3.70 25.23
N ALA A 73 1.85 2.91 25.56
CA ALA A 73 2.95 2.59 24.68
C ALA A 73 3.26 1.10 24.76
N TRP A 74 3.85 0.52 23.71
CA TRP A 74 4.41 -0.82 23.82
C TRP A 74 5.58 -0.82 24.81
N ASN A 75 5.85 -1.98 25.41
CA ASN A 75 6.88 -2.15 26.43
C ASN A 75 7.86 -3.27 26.04
N LEU A 76 8.64 -3.02 24.98
CA LEU A 76 9.68 -3.92 24.48
C LEU A 76 11.06 -3.56 25.04
N ALA A 77 11.88 -4.58 25.29
CA ALA A 77 13.28 -4.38 25.66
C ALA A 77 14.07 -3.81 24.48
N VAL A 78 14.71 -2.65 24.66
CA VAL A 78 15.37 -1.90 23.57
C VAL A 78 16.74 -2.48 23.18
N GLN A 79 17.59 -2.89 24.13
CA GLN A 79 18.94 -3.37 23.80
C GLN A 79 18.91 -4.69 23.01
N GLN A 80 19.35 -4.66 21.76
CA GLN A 80 19.46 -5.81 20.86
C GLN A 80 20.91 -6.06 20.38
N PRO A 81 21.23 -7.22 19.78
CA PRO A 81 22.53 -7.52 19.19
C PRO A 81 22.94 -6.58 18.04
N SER A 82 22.00 -6.11 17.20
CA SER A 82 22.23 -5.12 16.13
C SER A 82 21.68 -3.73 16.47
N GLU A 83 22.22 -2.71 15.82
CA GLU A 83 21.72 -1.33 15.88
C GLU A 83 20.33 -1.26 15.23
N HIS A 84 20.16 -1.87 14.05
CA HIS A 84 18.88 -1.94 13.34
C HIS A 84 17.73 -2.45 14.23
N ARG A 85 17.93 -3.57 14.94
CA ARG A 85 16.89 -4.16 15.81
C ARG A 85 16.66 -3.33 17.08
N THR A 86 17.67 -2.59 17.52
CA THR A 86 17.54 -1.62 18.63
C THR A 86 16.64 -0.46 18.19
N GLU A 87 16.93 0.17 17.06
CA GLU A 87 16.14 1.28 16.50
C GLU A 87 14.68 0.89 16.24
N LEU A 88 14.43 -0.27 15.62
CA LEU A 88 13.07 -0.76 15.39
C LEU A 88 12.27 -0.88 16.70
N ARG A 89 12.88 -1.41 17.77
CA ARG A 89 12.20 -1.54 19.07
C ARG A 89 11.97 -0.21 19.77
N GLU A 90 12.85 0.77 19.59
CA GLU A 90 12.60 2.14 20.06
C GLU A 90 11.37 2.75 19.39
N LYS A 91 11.24 2.60 18.07
CA LYS A 91 10.09 3.05 17.30
C LYS A 91 8.79 2.32 17.69
N LEU A 92 8.85 0.99 17.84
CA LEU A 92 7.70 0.18 18.31
C LEU A 92 7.21 0.63 19.70
N ASN A 93 8.11 1.01 20.60
CA ASN A 93 7.76 1.56 21.91
C ASN A 93 7.08 2.94 21.85
N GLY A 94 7.02 3.59 20.68
CA GLY A 94 6.22 4.80 20.43
C GLY A 94 4.75 4.53 20.08
N LEU A 95 4.39 3.29 19.71
CA LEU A 95 3.06 2.95 19.23
C LEU A 95 1.99 3.07 20.32
N ASP A 96 0.87 3.69 19.96
CA ASP A 96 -0.28 4.04 20.80
C ASP A 96 -1.33 2.93 20.95
N GLY A 97 -1.03 1.72 20.50
CA GLY A 97 -1.96 0.59 20.47
C GLY A 97 -1.57 -0.42 19.41
N PHE A 98 -2.38 -1.48 19.26
CA PHE A 98 -2.20 -2.51 18.24
C PHE A 98 -2.99 -2.18 16.96
N GLY A 99 -2.56 -2.72 15.83
CA GLY A 99 -3.31 -2.61 14.57
C GLY A 99 -4.72 -3.24 14.67
N PRO A 100 -5.77 -2.62 14.10
CA PRO A 100 -7.14 -3.14 14.13
C PRO A 100 -7.41 -4.30 13.16
N TYR A 101 -6.49 -4.61 12.25
CA TYR A 101 -6.66 -5.63 11.21
C TYR A 101 -5.64 -6.78 11.30
N ALA A 102 -4.54 -6.55 12.01
CA ALA A 102 -3.52 -7.54 12.29
C ALA A 102 -4.05 -8.84 12.94
N PRO A 103 -3.46 -9.99 12.60
CA PRO A 103 -3.84 -11.28 13.16
C PRO A 103 -3.53 -11.40 14.66
N ILE A 104 -4.31 -12.24 15.32
CA ILE A 104 -4.20 -12.59 16.74
C ILE A 104 -3.62 -14.00 16.84
N PHE A 105 -2.54 -14.15 17.60
CA PHE A 105 -1.81 -15.41 17.77
C PHE A 105 -2.00 -15.95 19.18
N VAL A 106 -2.31 -17.24 19.28
CA VAL A 106 -2.34 -17.95 20.57
C VAL A 106 -1.78 -19.37 20.43
N SER A 107 -0.71 -19.63 21.19
CA SER A 107 0.00 -20.92 21.18
C SER A 107 -0.45 -21.82 22.34
N PHE A 108 -0.35 -23.13 22.12
CA PHE A 108 -0.76 -24.16 23.07
C PHE A 108 0.37 -25.15 23.40
N ASP A 109 0.33 -25.76 24.59
CA ASP A 109 1.32 -26.77 25.00
C ASP A 109 1.13 -28.15 24.31
N GLY A 110 0.07 -28.30 23.52
CA GLY A 110 -0.21 -29.45 22.66
C GLY A 110 -1.20 -29.08 21.53
N PRO A 111 -1.41 -29.98 20.56
CA PRO A 111 -2.15 -29.66 19.34
C PRO A 111 -3.66 -29.51 19.57
N LEU A 112 -4.30 -28.68 18.76
CA LEU A 112 -5.76 -28.50 18.75
C LEU A 112 -6.45 -29.49 17.82
N ASP A 113 -7.70 -29.83 18.15
CA ASP A 113 -8.66 -30.40 17.20
C ASP A 113 -9.25 -29.25 16.38
N LEU A 114 -8.75 -29.08 15.15
CA LEU A 114 -9.11 -27.96 14.28
C LEU A 114 -10.58 -27.97 13.88
N THR A 115 -11.28 -29.11 13.95
CA THR A 115 -12.74 -29.17 13.72
C THR A 115 -13.55 -28.43 14.80
N THR A 116 -12.92 -28.13 15.93
CA THR A 116 -13.51 -27.34 17.02
C THR A 116 -13.21 -25.84 16.95
N VAL A 117 -12.33 -25.41 16.02
CA VAL A 117 -12.04 -24.01 15.75
C VAL A 117 -13.23 -23.42 14.99
N SER A 118 -13.99 -22.54 15.65
CA SER A 118 -15.21 -21.96 15.11
C SER A 118 -15.60 -20.70 15.88
N GLU A 119 -16.58 -19.98 15.37
CA GLU A 119 -17.15 -18.81 16.06
C GLU A 119 -17.89 -19.16 17.36
N ARG A 120 -18.11 -20.45 17.64
CA ARG A 120 -18.63 -20.90 18.94
C ARG A 120 -17.54 -21.06 19.99
N SER A 121 -16.30 -21.27 19.55
CA SER A 121 -15.15 -21.54 20.40
C SER A 121 -14.25 -20.33 20.58
N ILE A 122 -14.32 -19.35 19.68
CA ILE A 122 -13.50 -18.12 19.71
C ILE A 122 -14.38 -16.91 19.46
N LEU A 123 -14.29 -15.90 20.34
CA LEU A 123 -14.98 -14.63 20.19
C LEU A 123 -13.99 -13.48 20.39
N VAL A 124 -14.11 -12.44 19.56
CA VAL A 124 -13.46 -11.15 19.78
C VAL A 124 -14.56 -10.11 19.98
N VAL A 125 -14.57 -9.46 21.15
CA VAL A 125 -15.68 -8.61 21.59
C VAL A 125 -15.17 -7.20 21.85
N ASN A 126 -15.80 -6.19 21.25
CA ASN A 126 -15.55 -4.80 21.61
C ASN A 126 -16.12 -4.51 23.01
N ILE A 127 -15.27 -4.06 23.93
CA ILE A 127 -15.64 -3.79 25.32
C ILE A 127 -15.45 -2.32 25.73
N GLU A 128 -15.10 -1.45 24.78
CA GLU A 128 -14.84 -0.04 25.06
C GLU A 128 -16.15 0.67 25.44
N PRO A 129 -16.27 1.18 26.68
CA PRO A 129 -17.50 1.84 27.12
C PRO A 129 -17.85 3.07 26.28
N GLY A 130 -19.06 3.09 25.71
CA GLY A 130 -19.56 4.23 24.94
C GLY A 130 -19.06 4.30 23.50
N ASP A 131 -18.25 3.33 23.06
CA ASP A 131 -17.93 3.15 21.64
C ASP A 131 -19.20 2.75 20.85
N PRO A 132 -19.41 3.25 19.62
CA PRO A 132 -20.59 2.90 18.82
C PRO A 132 -20.74 1.40 18.52
N ARG A 133 -19.62 0.65 18.55
CA ARG A 133 -19.56 -0.79 18.32
C ARG A 133 -19.46 -1.58 19.64
N GLU A 134 -19.76 -0.97 20.80
CA GLU A 134 -19.71 -1.67 22.09
C GLU A 134 -20.57 -2.96 22.07
N GLY A 135 -19.99 -4.08 22.47
CA GLY A 135 -20.64 -5.39 22.49
C GLY A 135 -20.67 -6.10 21.14
N GLU A 136 -20.14 -5.50 20.07
CA GLU A 136 -19.98 -6.17 18.79
C GLU A 136 -19.05 -7.38 18.92
N ILE A 137 -19.47 -8.50 18.34
CA ILE A 137 -18.67 -9.70 18.17
C ILE A 137 -18.12 -9.69 16.73
N ALA A 138 -16.81 -9.61 16.60
CA ALA A 138 -16.15 -9.54 15.29
C ALA A 138 -16.33 -10.86 14.51
N ALA A 139 -16.49 -10.75 13.19
CA ALA A 139 -16.36 -11.88 12.29
C ALA A 139 -14.88 -12.25 12.12
N LEU A 140 -14.57 -13.54 12.17
CA LEU A 140 -13.20 -14.05 12.19
C LEU A 140 -12.99 -15.04 11.04
N ASP A 141 -11.85 -14.90 10.36
CA ASP A 141 -11.30 -15.98 9.56
C ASP A 141 -10.56 -16.94 10.49
N LEU A 142 -11.03 -18.17 10.43
CA LEU A 142 -10.69 -19.36 11.20
C LEU A 142 -10.50 -20.54 10.23
N GLY A 143 -10.14 -20.25 8.97
CA GLY A 143 -9.94 -21.24 7.91
C GLY A 143 -11.04 -21.28 6.85
N GLN A 144 -11.88 -20.25 6.75
CA GLN A 144 -12.96 -20.19 5.77
C GLN A 144 -12.47 -19.72 4.38
N GLY A 145 -11.24 -19.20 4.28
CA GLY A 145 -10.61 -18.81 3.01
C GLY A 145 -10.77 -17.33 2.66
N TYR A 146 -10.93 -16.46 3.67
CA TYR A 146 -10.92 -15.01 3.43
C TYR A 146 -9.51 -14.52 3.09
N PHE A 147 -8.49 -15.08 3.74
CA PHE A 147 -7.09 -14.66 3.59
C PHE A 147 -6.21 -15.78 2.99
N PRO A 148 -6.29 -16.03 1.68
CA PRO A 148 -5.37 -16.94 1.00
C PRO A 148 -3.92 -16.45 1.16
N LEU A 149 -2.98 -17.40 1.22
CA LEU A 149 -1.55 -17.11 1.40
C LEU A 149 -0.73 -17.32 0.13
N GLU A 150 -1.33 -17.95 -0.88
CA GLU A 150 -0.67 -18.34 -2.11
C GLU A 150 -0.02 -17.12 -2.80
N ASN A 151 1.22 -17.33 -3.21
CA ASN A 151 2.10 -16.37 -3.87
C ASN A 151 2.49 -16.93 -5.24
N SER A 152 2.31 -16.14 -6.31
CA SER A 152 2.64 -16.55 -7.67
C SER A 152 4.15 -16.60 -7.96
N ASN A 153 4.98 -15.90 -7.20
CA ASN A 153 6.41 -15.73 -7.49
C ASN A 153 7.33 -16.80 -6.88
N GLY A 154 6.88 -17.59 -5.90
CA GLY A 154 7.59 -18.76 -5.34
C GLY A 154 8.92 -18.48 -4.60
N SER A 155 9.80 -17.64 -5.16
CA SER A 155 11.13 -17.27 -4.66
C SER A 155 11.53 -15.83 -5.03
N TYR A 156 12.11 -15.07 -4.10
CA TYR A 156 12.61 -13.72 -4.40
C TYR A 156 14.09 -13.64 -4.76
N TRP A 157 14.86 -14.72 -4.58
CA TRP A 157 16.30 -14.76 -4.88
C TRP A 157 16.71 -16.07 -5.54
N GLY A 158 17.95 -16.14 -6.01
CA GLY A 158 18.50 -17.36 -6.61
C GLY A 158 18.81 -18.40 -5.54
N GLN A 159 18.59 -19.69 -5.85
CA GLN A 159 18.93 -20.80 -4.95
C GLN A 159 18.20 -20.76 -3.59
N ASP A 160 16.96 -20.25 -3.55
CA ASP A 160 16.09 -20.33 -2.38
C ASP A 160 15.71 -21.80 -2.10
N PRO A 161 16.07 -22.37 -0.93
CA PRO A 161 15.74 -23.76 -0.58
C PRO A 161 14.23 -24.01 -0.43
N ASP A 162 13.43 -22.97 -0.17
CA ASP A 162 11.98 -23.05 0.00
C ASP A 162 11.21 -22.38 -1.16
N GLY A 163 11.90 -22.14 -2.28
CA GLY A 163 11.33 -21.52 -3.48
C GLY A 163 10.24 -22.35 -4.17
N ASP A 164 10.07 -23.62 -3.78
CA ASP A 164 9.02 -24.52 -4.26
C ASP A 164 7.74 -24.48 -3.42
N LEU A 165 7.76 -23.81 -2.26
CA LEU A 165 6.59 -23.64 -1.41
C LEU A 165 5.63 -22.60 -2.00
N PRO A 166 4.31 -22.78 -1.83
CA PRO A 166 3.31 -21.89 -2.40
C PRO A 166 3.21 -20.53 -1.70
N ASP A 167 3.96 -20.29 -0.62
CA ASP A 167 4.04 -19.01 0.09
C ASP A 167 5.26 -18.89 0.99
N LEU A 168 5.42 -17.71 1.57
CA LEU A 168 6.52 -17.30 2.43
C LEU A 168 6.29 -17.62 3.91
N MET A 169 5.06 -17.95 4.29
CA MET A 169 4.64 -17.93 5.68
C MET A 169 4.82 -19.28 6.33
N LEU A 170 4.29 -20.38 5.81
CA LEU A 170 4.24 -21.67 6.53
C LEU A 170 5.13 -22.73 5.90
N GLY A 171 5.80 -23.50 6.74
CA GLY A 171 6.71 -24.57 6.32
C GLY A 171 6.01 -25.72 5.60
N ARG A 172 6.83 -26.55 4.95
CA ARG A 172 6.43 -27.73 4.15
C ARG A 172 5.51 -28.70 4.89
N GLU A 173 5.75 -28.87 6.19
CA GLU A 173 5.02 -29.80 7.06
C GLU A 173 3.73 -29.18 7.64
N ASN A 174 3.32 -27.98 7.22
CA ASN A 174 2.13 -27.31 7.75
C ASN A 174 0.85 -27.78 7.06
N VAL A 175 0.63 -29.10 7.12
CA VAL A 175 -0.52 -29.80 6.55
C VAL A 175 -1.24 -30.62 7.61
N VAL A 176 -2.57 -30.73 7.51
CA VAL A 176 -3.44 -31.49 8.41
C VAL A 176 -4.55 -32.13 7.58
N ASP A 177 -4.83 -33.41 7.79
CA ASP A 177 -6.01 -34.11 7.27
C ASP A 177 -7.25 -33.65 8.07
N LEU A 178 -7.94 -32.63 7.55
CA LEU A 178 -9.06 -31.99 8.25
C LEU A 178 -10.38 -32.73 8.09
N ASP A 179 -10.59 -33.41 6.96
CA ASP A 179 -11.85 -34.06 6.64
C ASP A 179 -11.84 -35.58 6.89
N GLY A 180 -10.68 -36.14 7.24
CA GLY A 180 -10.48 -37.54 7.58
C GLY A 180 -10.47 -38.47 6.37
N ASP A 181 -10.26 -37.93 5.16
CA ASP A 181 -10.19 -38.72 3.93
C ASP A 181 -8.83 -39.43 3.75
N GLY A 182 -7.84 -39.09 4.57
CA GLY A 182 -6.50 -39.66 4.59
C GLY A 182 -5.46 -38.86 3.79
N GLU A 183 -5.85 -37.76 3.15
CA GLU A 183 -4.98 -36.79 2.51
C GLU A 183 -4.83 -35.57 3.42
N ALA A 184 -3.62 -35.00 3.49
CA ALA A 184 -3.37 -33.83 4.34
C ALA A 184 -3.45 -32.56 3.50
N GLU A 185 -4.28 -31.60 3.90
CA GLU A 185 -4.36 -30.30 3.26
C GLU A 185 -3.54 -29.25 3.98
N ARG A 186 -3.13 -28.23 3.22
CA ARG A 186 -2.46 -27.08 3.77
C ARG A 186 -3.43 -26.24 4.60
N VAL A 187 -3.08 -25.97 5.86
CA VAL A 187 -3.88 -25.16 6.78
C VAL A 187 -3.23 -23.80 7.01
N THR A 188 -3.99 -22.71 6.88
CA THR A 188 -3.45 -21.34 6.96
C THR A 188 -3.79 -20.62 8.28
N HIS A 189 -4.82 -21.08 8.97
CA HIS A 189 -5.28 -20.53 10.26
C HIS A 189 -4.60 -21.19 11.48
N TYR A 190 -3.69 -22.14 11.26
CA TYR A 190 -2.99 -22.87 12.32
C TYR A 190 -1.57 -23.21 11.90
N GLU A 191 -0.62 -22.92 12.79
CA GLU A 191 0.79 -23.31 12.65
C GLU A 191 1.05 -24.59 13.45
N VAL A 192 1.27 -25.69 12.74
CA VAL A 192 1.44 -27.04 13.29
C VAL A 192 2.70 -27.13 14.15
N GLU A 193 3.79 -26.49 13.71
CA GLU A 193 5.11 -26.57 14.33
C GLU A 193 5.11 -26.11 15.80
N THR A 194 4.48 -24.97 16.11
CA THR A 194 4.41 -24.44 17.49
C THR A 194 3.04 -24.57 18.15
N ASN A 195 2.09 -25.25 17.51
CA ASN A 195 0.69 -25.33 17.94
C ASN A 195 0.08 -23.95 18.16
N THR A 196 0.23 -23.07 17.16
CA THR A 196 -0.24 -21.69 17.23
C THR A 196 -1.46 -21.48 16.36
N LEU A 197 -2.56 -21.09 16.97
CA LEU A 197 -3.75 -20.66 16.26
C LEU A 197 -3.57 -19.20 15.80
N ILE A 198 -3.92 -18.94 14.54
CA ILE A 198 -3.88 -17.63 13.89
C ILE A 198 -5.33 -17.21 13.61
N ILE A 199 -5.79 -16.19 14.31
CA ILE A 199 -7.17 -15.69 14.23
C ILE A 199 -7.12 -14.32 13.55
N ARG A 200 -7.88 -14.13 12.47
CA ARG A 200 -7.87 -12.84 11.76
C ARG A 200 -9.25 -12.20 11.71
N PRO A 201 -9.42 -10.91 12.07
CA PRO A 201 -10.66 -10.19 11.82
C PRO A 201 -10.93 -10.12 10.31
N VAL A 202 -12.14 -10.50 9.86
CA VAL A 202 -12.55 -10.37 8.44
C VAL A 202 -12.72 -8.90 8.06
N ILE A 203 -13.13 -8.07 9.02
CA ILE A 203 -13.27 -6.63 8.89
C ILE A 203 -12.49 -6.00 10.05
N PRO A 204 -11.80 -4.86 9.85
CA PRO A 204 -11.07 -4.18 10.92
C PRO A 204 -11.91 -3.93 12.16
N LEU A 205 -11.28 -4.16 13.31
CA LEU A 205 -11.88 -3.90 14.61
C LEU A 205 -12.08 -2.40 14.84
N ALA A 206 -12.93 -2.05 15.81
CA ALA A 206 -13.10 -0.65 16.21
C ALA A 206 -11.74 -0.06 16.58
N GLN A 207 -11.46 1.16 16.13
CA GLN A 207 -10.19 1.84 16.37
C GLN A 207 -10.20 2.55 17.72
N GLY A 208 -9.03 2.71 18.35
CA GLY A 208 -8.90 3.36 19.66
C GLY A 208 -9.70 2.67 20.79
N ALA A 209 -10.09 1.41 20.59
CA ALA A 209 -11.03 0.70 21.44
C ALA A 209 -10.39 -0.53 22.07
N ARG A 210 -10.83 -0.89 23.28
CA ARG A 210 -10.44 -2.15 23.92
C ARG A 210 -11.30 -3.30 23.42
N HIS A 211 -10.65 -4.39 23.04
CA HIS A 211 -11.28 -5.66 22.68
C HIS A 211 -10.87 -6.76 23.66
N ALA A 212 -11.76 -7.74 23.82
CA ALA A 212 -11.51 -8.95 24.58
C ALA A 212 -11.56 -10.17 23.65
N VAL A 213 -10.53 -11.01 23.72
CA VAL A 213 -10.52 -12.33 23.08
C VAL A 213 -10.97 -13.36 24.11
N LEU A 214 -12.00 -14.13 23.78
CA LEU A 214 -12.59 -15.15 24.63
C LEU A 214 -12.48 -16.51 23.94
N LEU A 215 -11.70 -17.41 24.53
CA LEU A 215 -11.63 -18.81 24.14
C LEU A 215 -12.57 -19.62 25.04
N THR A 216 -13.49 -20.36 24.44
CA THR A 216 -14.48 -21.15 25.18
C THR A 216 -14.01 -22.59 25.35
N ARG A 217 -14.71 -23.33 26.21
CA ARG A 217 -14.49 -24.77 26.43
C ARG A 217 -14.87 -25.63 25.23
N ASP A 218 -15.53 -25.06 24.24
CA ASP A 218 -15.81 -25.75 22.97
C ASP A 218 -14.51 -25.92 22.15
N LEU A 219 -13.45 -25.13 22.42
CA LEU A 219 -12.14 -25.34 21.83
C LEU A 219 -11.44 -26.51 22.52
N VAL A 220 -11.13 -27.57 21.75
CA VAL A 220 -10.62 -28.85 22.25
C VAL A 220 -9.25 -29.14 21.63
N GLY A 221 -8.42 -29.88 22.36
CA GLY A 221 -7.15 -30.36 21.84
C GLY A 221 -6.56 -31.47 22.71
N LEU A 222 -5.39 -31.94 22.30
CA LEU A 222 -4.63 -32.98 22.96
C LEU A 222 -3.60 -32.38 23.93
N ALA A 223 -3.72 -32.68 25.21
CA ALA A 223 -2.73 -32.32 26.21
C ALA A 223 -1.43 -33.13 26.04
N PRO A 224 -0.29 -32.65 26.58
CA PRO A 224 0.98 -33.39 26.56
C PRO A 224 0.94 -34.80 27.17
N ASP A 225 -0.02 -35.08 28.04
CA ASP A 225 -0.22 -36.40 28.66
C ASP A 225 -1.10 -37.35 27.82
N GLY A 226 -1.53 -36.92 26.63
CA GLY A 226 -2.39 -37.67 25.72
C GLY A 226 -3.88 -37.52 26.00
N THR A 227 -4.30 -36.66 26.94
CA THR A 227 -5.72 -36.41 27.23
C THR A 227 -6.33 -35.46 26.20
N MET A 228 -7.39 -35.90 25.53
CA MET A 228 -8.22 -35.02 24.69
C MET A 228 -9.25 -34.28 25.56
N GLY A 229 -9.36 -32.96 25.43
CA GLY A 229 -10.34 -32.18 26.18
C GLY A 229 -10.30 -30.67 25.88
N SER A 230 -11.15 -29.91 26.56
CA SER A 230 -11.17 -28.44 26.43
C SER A 230 -9.83 -27.82 26.81
N ILE A 231 -9.42 -26.78 26.09
CA ILE A 231 -8.24 -26.00 26.45
C ILE A 231 -8.32 -25.48 27.90
N ARG A 232 -7.16 -25.15 28.48
CA ARG A 232 -7.07 -24.59 29.84
C ARG A 232 -6.29 -23.29 29.91
N SER A 233 -6.64 -22.48 30.91
CA SER A 233 -5.91 -21.27 31.28
C SER A 233 -4.51 -21.61 31.82
N PRO A 234 -3.49 -20.77 31.56
CA PRO A 234 -2.18 -20.89 32.19
C PRO A 234 -2.19 -20.41 33.65
N PHE A 235 -3.30 -19.84 34.12
CA PHE A 235 -3.47 -19.32 35.47
C PHE A 235 -4.49 -20.15 36.27
N PRO A 236 -4.52 -20.03 37.62
CA PRO A 236 -5.57 -20.61 38.46
C PRO A 236 -6.98 -20.08 38.16
N GLN A 237 -7.08 -18.94 37.45
CA GLN A 237 -8.31 -18.33 36.97
C GLN A 237 -8.32 -18.37 35.44
N LYS A 238 -9.49 -18.21 34.82
CA LYS A 238 -9.68 -18.16 33.35
C LYS A 238 -9.07 -16.91 32.67
N VAL A 239 -8.31 -16.09 33.40
CA VAL A 239 -7.79 -14.79 32.95
C VAL A 239 -6.61 -14.38 33.85
N HIS A 240 -5.74 -13.50 33.35
CA HIS A 240 -4.76 -12.81 34.19
C HIS A 240 -5.44 -11.81 35.14
N ALA A 241 -5.01 -11.74 36.41
CA ALA A 241 -5.69 -10.95 37.44
C ALA A 241 -5.89 -9.46 37.07
N ALA A 242 -4.95 -8.87 36.33
CA ALA A 242 -5.02 -7.47 35.90
C ALA A 242 -6.14 -7.19 34.86
N GLN A 243 -6.61 -8.21 34.14
CA GLN A 243 -7.62 -8.10 33.08
C GLN A 243 -8.99 -8.67 33.49
N ALA A 244 -9.13 -9.20 34.71
CA ALA A 244 -10.35 -9.86 35.17
C ALA A 244 -11.63 -8.99 35.15
N PRO A 245 -11.61 -7.69 35.48
CA PRO A 245 -12.80 -6.84 35.34
C PRO A 245 -13.29 -6.73 33.90
N ASP A 246 -12.35 -6.58 32.96
CA ASP A 246 -12.66 -6.42 31.53
C ASP A 246 -13.18 -7.72 30.92
N ILE A 247 -12.62 -8.87 31.30
CA ILE A 247 -13.13 -10.17 30.83
C ILE A 247 -14.52 -10.49 31.39
N ARG A 248 -14.84 -10.13 32.63
CA ARG A 248 -16.22 -10.28 33.15
C ARG A 248 -17.21 -9.45 32.34
N ARG A 249 -16.82 -8.22 31.99
CA ARG A 249 -17.62 -7.35 31.13
C ARG A 249 -17.79 -7.95 29.73
N ALA A 250 -16.72 -8.46 29.13
CA ALA A 250 -16.75 -9.11 27.81
C ALA A 250 -17.70 -10.31 27.78
N VAL A 251 -17.62 -11.19 28.78
CA VAL A 251 -18.49 -12.36 28.94
C VAL A 251 -19.96 -11.92 29.01
N ALA A 252 -20.26 -10.87 29.78
CA ALA A 252 -21.62 -10.33 29.88
C ALA A 252 -22.12 -9.72 28.55
N LEU A 253 -21.29 -8.93 27.87
CA LEU A 253 -21.62 -8.34 26.56
C LEU A 253 -21.87 -9.41 25.50
N ALA A 254 -21.04 -10.46 25.47
CA ALA A 254 -21.16 -11.56 24.52
C ALA A 254 -22.34 -12.50 24.82
N GLY A 255 -23.04 -12.33 25.94
CA GLY A 255 -24.05 -13.28 26.40
C GLY A 255 -23.48 -14.68 26.69
N LEU A 256 -22.18 -14.77 26.99
CA LEU A 256 -21.50 -16.03 27.27
C LEU A 256 -21.71 -16.40 28.75
N SER A 257 -21.95 -17.68 29.06
CA SER A 257 -21.93 -18.12 30.47
C SER A 257 -20.47 -18.18 30.96
N PRO A 258 -20.16 -17.72 32.19
CA PRO A 258 -18.81 -17.79 32.74
C PRO A 258 -18.24 -19.22 32.73
N GLU A 259 -19.09 -20.25 32.88
CA GLU A 259 -18.72 -21.66 32.85
C GLU A 259 -18.22 -22.11 31.47
N ARG A 260 -18.74 -21.53 30.37
CA ARG A 260 -18.27 -21.81 29.00
C ARG A 260 -16.92 -21.18 28.69
N LEU A 261 -16.50 -20.13 29.39
CA LEU A 261 -15.18 -19.54 29.17
C LEU A 261 -14.07 -20.50 29.64
N ALA A 262 -13.03 -20.68 28.82
CA ALA A 262 -11.81 -21.41 29.17
C ALA A 262 -10.65 -20.47 29.46
N PHE A 263 -10.45 -19.45 28.61
CA PHE A 263 -9.43 -18.43 28.79
C PHE A 263 -9.82 -17.12 28.08
N GLY A 264 -9.42 -15.97 28.60
CA GLY A 264 -9.58 -14.70 27.91
C GLY A 264 -8.53 -13.66 28.27
N TRP A 265 -8.30 -12.71 27.37
CA TRP A 265 -7.42 -11.56 27.54
C TRP A 265 -7.94 -10.35 26.76
N THR A 266 -7.35 -9.18 27.00
CA THR A 266 -7.70 -7.94 26.29
C THR A 266 -6.53 -7.40 25.49
N TYR A 267 -6.82 -6.63 24.46
CA TYR A 267 -5.88 -5.73 23.81
C TYR A 267 -6.60 -4.48 23.32
N THR A 268 -5.86 -3.39 23.13
CA THR A 268 -6.39 -2.09 22.71
C THR A 268 -5.88 -1.74 21.32
N THR A 269 -6.78 -1.45 20.38
CA THR A 269 -6.40 -1.01 19.03
C THR A 269 -5.98 0.47 19.03
N ALA A 270 -5.12 0.85 18.09
CA ALA A 270 -4.74 2.23 17.84
C ALA A 270 -5.87 3.01 17.14
N ASP A 271 -5.84 4.34 17.23
CA ASP A 271 -6.69 5.21 16.41
C ASP A 271 -5.91 5.61 15.15
N ILE A 272 -6.29 5.04 14.01
CA ILE A 272 -5.55 5.21 12.75
C ILE A 272 -5.90 6.54 12.09
N LEU A 273 -7.14 7.01 12.26
CA LEU A 273 -7.64 8.23 11.63
C LEU A 273 -7.22 9.50 12.38
N ALA A 274 -7.10 9.45 13.71
CA ALA A 274 -6.83 10.63 14.53
C ALA A 274 -5.49 11.33 14.20
N PRO A 275 -4.35 10.63 14.02
CA PRO A 275 -3.10 11.25 13.60
C PRO A 275 -3.24 12.03 12.29
N VAL A 276 -3.89 11.44 11.29
CA VAL A 276 -4.03 12.04 9.95
C VAL A 276 -4.97 13.23 9.97
N LYS A 277 -6.08 13.14 10.71
CA LYS A 277 -6.98 14.28 10.96
C LYS A 277 -6.25 15.42 11.68
N THR A 278 -5.34 15.11 12.59
CA THR A 278 -4.53 16.13 13.29
C THR A 278 -3.55 16.82 12.34
N MET A 279 -2.95 16.10 11.40
CA MET A 279 -2.13 16.70 10.32
C MET A 279 -2.95 17.64 9.44
N ARG A 280 -4.13 17.19 9.00
CA ARG A 280 -5.09 18.02 8.26
C ARG A 280 -5.45 19.28 9.03
N ASP A 281 -5.88 19.15 10.28
CA ASP A 281 -6.28 20.30 11.10
C ASP A 281 -5.11 21.29 11.27
N GLY A 282 -3.87 20.79 11.34
CA GLY A 282 -2.65 21.60 11.31
C GLY A 282 -2.49 22.44 10.04
N LEU A 283 -2.76 21.88 8.85
CA LEU A 283 -2.79 22.63 7.59
C LEU A 283 -3.82 23.77 7.64
N TYR A 284 -4.94 23.60 8.33
CA TYR A 284 -5.96 24.64 8.52
C TYR A 284 -5.71 25.55 9.73
N GLY A 285 -4.52 25.50 10.34
CA GLY A 285 -4.12 26.37 11.46
C GLY A 285 -4.78 26.01 12.79
N GLN A 286 -5.15 24.73 12.97
CA GLN A 286 -5.86 24.23 14.16
C GLN A 286 -5.04 23.16 14.89
N GLY A 287 -5.37 22.96 16.17
CA GLY A 287 -4.80 21.89 16.98
C GLY A 287 -3.29 22.03 17.28
N PRO A 288 -2.65 20.94 17.76
CA PRO A 288 -1.23 20.92 18.11
C PRO A 288 -0.29 21.26 16.94
N LEU A 289 -0.75 21.03 15.70
CA LEU A 289 0.02 21.23 14.48
C LEU A 289 -0.31 22.55 13.75
N ALA A 290 -1.01 23.50 14.38
CA ALA A 290 -1.41 24.77 13.76
C ALA A 290 -0.26 25.55 13.09
N ARG A 291 0.99 25.40 13.58
CA ARG A 291 2.19 26.01 12.99
C ARG A 291 2.48 25.57 11.55
N ILE A 292 1.97 24.41 11.13
CA ILE A 292 2.18 23.88 9.78
C ILE A 292 1.56 24.82 8.73
N ALA A 293 0.44 25.46 9.04
CA ALA A 293 -0.23 26.41 8.13
C ALA A 293 0.68 27.58 7.70
N ASP A 294 1.67 27.95 8.53
CA ASP A 294 2.62 29.02 8.25
C ASP A 294 3.86 28.53 7.47
N VAL A 295 4.12 27.21 7.45
CA VAL A 295 5.30 26.61 6.80
C VAL A 295 5.13 26.56 5.29
N ALA A 296 3.95 26.11 4.82
CA ALA A 296 3.61 26.01 3.40
C ALA A 296 2.31 26.77 3.10
N PRO A 297 2.38 28.03 2.63
CA PRO A 297 1.20 28.82 2.30
C PRO A 297 0.34 28.14 1.23
N ALA A 298 -0.98 28.15 1.40
CA ALA A 298 -1.92 27.58 0.43
C ALA A 298 -2.05 28.49 -0.80
N ARG A 299 -1.11 28.36 -1.73
CA ARG A 299 -1.14 28.99 -3.06
C ARG A 299 -0.36 28.15 -4.06
N ILE A 300 -0.65 28.32 -5.35
CA ILE A 300 0.24 27.88 -6.41
C ILE A 300 1.59 28.59 -6.25
N LYS A 301 2.68 27.83 -6.31
CA LYS A 301 4.03 28.40 -6.28
C LYS A 301 4.38 29.01 -7.63
N ARG A 302 4.12 28.25 -8.70
CA ARG A 302 4.42 28.64 -10.08
C ARG A 302 3.63 27.77 -11.08
N ILE A 303 3.20 28.38 -12.18
CA ILE A 303 2.82 27.67 -13.41
C ILE A 303 4.04 27.62 -14.34
N HIS A 304 4.30 26.46 -14.92
CA HIS A 304 5.48 26.20 -15.72
C HIS A 304 5.25 26.57 -17.19
N ASP A 305 6.24 27.25 -17.75
CA ASP A 305 6.30 27.56 -19.17
C ASP A 305 6.65 26.29 -19.95
N THR A 306 5.75 25.86 -20.85
CA THR A 306 5.93 24.65 -21.66
C THR A 306 6.94 24.87 -22.78
N GLY A 307 7.21 26.14 -23.15
CA GLY A 307 8.02 26.49 -24.30
C GLY A 307 7.36 26.16 -25.64
N ILE A 308 6.08 25.76 -25.65
CA ILE A 308 5.32 25.46 -26.86
C ILE A 308 4.40 26.65 -27.17
N ASP A 309 4.50 27.18 -28.38
CA ASP A 309 3.71 28.31 -28.91
C ASP A 309 3.03 27.98 -30.25
N HIS A 310 2.99 26.70 -30.60
CA HIS A 310 2.59 26.13 -31.89
C HIS A 310 1.82 24.82 -31.71
N ASP A 311 0.85 24.81 -30.80
CA ASP A 311 0.05 23.65 -30.40
C ASP A 311 -1.42 23.74 -30.81
N ALA A 312 -1.81 24.72 -31.62
CA ALA A 312 -3.14 24.78 -32.22
C ALA A 312 -3.54 23.46 -32.89
N ASP A 313 -4.80 23.04 -32.72
CA ASP A 313 -5.34 21.86 -33.37
C ASP A 313 -5.73 22.13 -34.83
N ASP A 314 -6.12 21.09 -35.58
CA ASP A 314 -6.48 21.23 -37.01
C ASP A 314 -7.82 21.99 -37.23
N THR A 315 -8.52 22.35 -36.14
CA THR A 315 -9.84 22.98 -36.13
C THR A 315 -9.88 24.39 -35.52
N ASP A 316 -8.92 24.73 -34.68
CA ASP A 316 -8.76 26.03 -34.06
C ASP A 316 -7.86 26.96 -34.88
N ASP A 317 -8.11 28.25 -34.73
CA ASP A 317 -7.30 29.28 -35.35
C ASP A 317 -5.88 29.16 -34.75
N PRO A 318 -4.83 28.95 -35.54
CA PRO A 318 -3.46 29.07 -35.04
C PRO A 318 -3.16 30.45 -34.44
N ASP A 319 -4.10 31.40 -34.53
CA ASP A 319 -4.14 32.70 -33.86
C ASP A 319 -5.18 32.79 -32.70
N ASP A 320 -5.57 31.70 -32.02
CA ASP A 320 -6.46 31.76 -30.85
C ASP A 320 -5.90 32.75 -29.81
N PRO A 321 -6.61 33.86 -29.51
CA PRO A 321 -6.09 34.88 -28.62
C PRO A 321 -5.94 34.39 -27.18
N THR A 322 -6.68 33.35 -26.76
CA THR A 322 -6.68 32.79 -25.40
C THR A 322 -5.55 31.81 -25.13
N ASP A 323 -4.85 31.37 -26.18
CA ASP A 323 -3.75 30.43 -26.09
C ASP A 323 -2.46 31.09 -25.56
N THR A 324 -1.65 30.34 -24.79
CA THR A 324 -0.41 30.86 -24.18
C THR A 324 0.64 29.77 -24.03
N ARG A 325 1.92 30.18 -23.91
CA ARG A 325 3.04 29.28 -23.56
C ARG A 325 2.95 28.61 -22.18
N MET A 326 1.95 28.96 -21.37
CA MET A 326 1.74 28.44 -20.02
C MET A 326 0.69 27.32 -20.00
N ILE A 327 -0.08 27.17 -21.08
CA ILE A 327 -1.03 26.08 -21.29
C ILE A 327 -0.56 25.24 -22.48
N LEU A 328 -1.11 24.03 -22.60
CA LEU A 328 -0.83 23.13 -23.71
C LEU A 328 -2.16 22.57 -24.23
N GLN A 329 -2.49 22.80 -25.48
CA GLN A 329 -3.70 22.27 -26.10
C GLN A 329 -3.74 20.74 -25.96
N ALA A 330 -4.85 20.22 -25.42
CA ALA A 330 -4.95 18.82 -25.05
C ALA A 330 -4.83 17.91 -26.29
N GLU A 331 -5.45 18.29 -27.41
CA GLU A 331 -5.37 17.53 -28.67
C GLU A 331 -3.93 17.43 -29.20
N PHE A 332 -3.16 18.51 -29.12
CA PHE A 332 -1.75 18.50 -29.49
C PHE A 332 -0.95 17.52 -28.61
N PHE A 333 -1.18 17.57 -27.30
CA PHE A 333 -0.49 16.67 -26.39
C PHE A 333 -0.86 15.20 -26.64
N GLY A 334 -2.13 14.90 -26.91
CA GLY A 334 -2.58 13.56 -27.32
C GLY A 334 -1.87 13.07 -28.58
N ARG A 335 -1.69 13.92 -29.60
CA ARG A 335 -0.91 13.57 -30.80
C ARG A 335 0.56 13.28 -30.47
N LEU A 336 1.18 14.08 -29.60
CA LEU A 336 2.54 13.84 -29.14
C LEU A 336 2.67 12.51 -28.38
N LEU A 337 1.73 12.21 -27.48
CA LEU A 337 1.75 10.98 -26.69
C LEU A 337 1.57 9.73 -27.54
N ARG A 338 0.74 9.76 -28.59
CA ARG A 338 0.63 8.64 -29.56
C ARG A 338 1.93 8.40 -30.34
N ILE A 339 2.72 9.44 -30.56
CA ILE A 339 4.06 9.29 -31.13
C ILE A 339 4.98 8.60 -30.13
N VAL A 340 4.99 9.06 -28.87
CA VAL A 340 5.78 8.43 -27.79
C VAL A 340 5.36 6.97 -27.60
N GLY A 341 4.07 6.68 -27.48
CA GLY A 341 3.50 5.34 -27.33
C GLY A 341 3.81 4.42 -28.51
N SER A 342 3.86 4.94 -29.75
CA SER A 342 4.28 4.13 -30.90
C SER A 342 5.73 3.61 -30.80
N PHE A 343 6.57 4.24 -29.97
CA PHE A 343 7.93 3.79 -29.66
C PHE A 343 8.04 3.07 -28.30
N GLN A 344 7.06 3.26 -27.43
CA GLN A 344 6.98 2.74 -26.07
C GLN A 344 5.55 2.22 -25.80
N PRO A 345 5.14 1.13 -26.49
CA PRO A 345 3.77 0.63 -26.41
C PRO A 345 3.39 0.22 -24.98
N ASP A 346 4.38 -0.15 -24.16
CA ASP A 346 4.21 -0.54 -22.76
C ASP A 346 3.72 0.61 -21.86
N LEU A 347 3.84 1.88 -22.29
CA LEU A 347 3.30 3.04 -21.55
C LEU A 347 1.77 3.19 -21.68
N GLY A 348 1.11 2.45 -22.58
CA GLY A 348 -0.35 2.50 -22.74
C GLY A 348 -0.91 3.83 -23.27
N LEU A 349 -0.05 4.71 -23.82
CA LEU A 349 -0.40 6.07 -24.23
C LEU A 349 -1.09 6.16 -25.60
N ASP A 350 -1.06 5.09 -26.40
CA ASP A 350 -1.61 5.07 -27.78
C ASP A 350 -3.13 5.28 -27.85
N GLY A 351 -3.83 4.95 -26.75
CA GLY A 351 -5.28 5.09 -26.59
C GLY A 351 -5.74 6.49 -26.17
N VAL A 352 -4.82 7.38 -25.79
CA VAL A 352 -5.16 8.73 -25.32
C VAL A 352 -5.53 9.63 -26.50
N GLU A 353 -6.78 10.07 -26.53
CA GLU A 353 -7.31 11.03 -27.50
C GLU A 353 -8.22 12.01 -26.77
N PHE A 354 -7.97 13.30 -26.97
CA PHE A 354 -8.74 14.37 -26.35
C PHE A 354 -9.72 14.97 -27.35
N LYS A 355 -10.95 15.20 -26.91
CA LYS A 355 -11.99 15.91 -27.66
C LYS A 355 -12.77 16.85 -26.75
N ALA A 356 -12.98 16.44 -25.50
CA ALA A 356 -13.66 17.21 -24.49
C ALA A 356 -12.70 18.00 -23.57
N ALA A 357 -11.43 17.57 -23.44
CA ALA A 357 -10.40 18.38 -22.79
C ALA A 357 -9.98 19.55 -23.68
N ASP A 358 -9.76 20.71 -23.08
CA ASP A 358 -9.36 21.95 -23.73
C ASP A 358 -7.83 22.07 -23.73
N TYR A 359 -7.27 22.32 -22.55
CA TYR A 359 -5.84 22.50 -22.37
C TYR A 359 -5.33 21.86 -21.07
N ILE A 360 -4.01 21.75 -20.98
CA ILE A 360 -3.26 21.16 -19.87
C ILE A 360 -2.34 22.22 -19.27
N VAL A 361 -2.26 22.23 -17.94
CA VAL A 361 -1.42 23.14 -17.16
C VAL A 361 -0.43 22.33 -16.34
N PHE A 362 0.84 22.75 -16.34
CA PHE A 362 1.87 22.20 -15.46
C PHE A 362 2.27 23.23 -14.41
N GLY A 363 2.53 22.80 -13.18
CA GLY A 363 2.96 23.71 -12.14
C GLY A 363 3.56 23.03 -10.94
N THR A 364 3.77 23.82 -9.89
CA THR A 364 4.29 23.34 -8.61
C THR A 364 3.61 24.06 -7.46
N VAL A 365 3.42 23.33 -6.36
CA VAL A 365 2.97 23.86 -5.07
C VAL A 365 4.03 23.58 -4.00
N ASP A 366 4.05 24.41 -2.96
CA ASP A 366 4.80 24.11 -1.74
C ASP A 366 3.90 23.33 -0.78
N THR A 367 4.41 22.23 -0.24
CA THR A 367 3.74 21.43 0.80
C THR A 367 4.63 21.32 2.04
N ALA A 368 4.01 21.12 3.19
CA ALA A 368 4.75 20.89 4.42
C ALA A 368 5.33 19.47 4.40
N ASP A 369 6.64 19.37 4.57
CA ASP A 369 7.34 18.09 4.63
C ASP A 369 7.52 17.64 6.07
N MET A 370 6.96 16.49 6.42
CA MET A 370 7.02 15.93 7.77
C MET A 370 8.08 14.83 7.91
N ARG A 371 8.77 14.50 6.81
CA ARG A 371 9.79 13.44 6.71
C ARG A 371 11.20 13.98 6.93
N THR A 372 11.38 14.84 7.93
CA THR A 372 12.65 15.53 8.20
C THR A 372 13.69 14.69 8.97
N GLY A 373 13.38 13.42 9.22
CA GLY A 373 14.19 12.51 10.02
C GLY A 373 15.42 11.97 9.28
N LYS A 374 16.22 11.17 9.97
CA LYS A 374 17.17 10.30 9.26
C LYS A 374 16.36 9.35 8.38
N ARG A 375 16.84 9.08 7.15
CA ARG A 375 16.16 8.20 6.19
C ARG A 375 14.69 8.60 5.94
N ASP A 376 14.40 9.90 5.88
CA ASP A 376 13.05 10.44 5.57
C ASP A 376 11.94 9.93 6.49
N GLU A 377 12.27 9.68 7.75
CA GLU A 377 11.30 9.26 8.76
C GLU A 377 10.43 10.42 9.24
N PHE A 378 9.22 10.09 9.68
CA PHE A 378 8.28 11.03 10.29
C PHE A 378 8.76 11.48 11.68
N THR A 379 9.20 12.74 11.82
CA THR A 379 9.77 13.24 13.10
C THR A 379 8.77 13.98 13.97
N VAL A 380 7.62 14.31 13.42
CA VAL A 380 6.62 15.12 14.11
C VAL A 380 5.77 14.24 15.01
N ASN A 381 5.75 14.54 16.30
CA ASN A 381 4.77 13.93 17.18
C ASN A 381 3.45 14.70 17.05
N VAL A 382 2.47 14.12 16.35
CA VAL A 382 1.17 14.75 16.06
C VAL A 382 0.37 15.12 17.32
N HIS A 383 0.57 14.39 18.42
CA HIS A 383 -0.13 14.63 19.68
C HIS A 383 0.39 15.89 20.41
N THR A 384 1.71 16.03 20.49
CA THR A 384 2.38 17.15 21.19
C THR A 384 2.65 18.35 20.29
N GLY A 385 2.64 18.15 18.97
CA GLY A 385 3.03 19.13 17.96
C GLY A 385 4.54 19.37 17.85
N THR A 386 5.37 18.59 18.56
CA THR A 386 6.84 18.72 18.57
C THR A 386 7.48 18.00 17.37
N GLY A 387 8.66 18.45 16.92
CA GLY A 387 9.38 17.91 15.75
C GLY A 387 9.70 18.98 14.70
N ASP A 388 10.39 18.62 13.64
CA ASP A 388 10.76 19.54 12.56
C ASP A 388 9.86 19.35 11.35
N VAL A 389 9.45 20.45 10.73
CA VAL A 389 8.61 20.47 9.52
C VAL A 389 9.36 21.27 8.46
N GLY A 390 9.66 20.62 7.35
CA GLY A 390 10.28 21.21 6.17
C GLY A 390 9.24 21.75 5.17
N VAL A 391 9.74 22.15 4.01
CA VAL A 391 8.94 22.48 2.84
C VAL A 391 9.50 21.70 1.67
N GLN A 392 8.64 21.07 0.89
CA GLN A 392 9.00 20.42 -0.36
C GLN A 392 8.14 20.95 -1.51
N GLU A 393 8.67 20.82 -2.72
CA GLU A 393 7.96 21.15 -3.96
C GLU A 393 7.24 19.92 -4.48
N VAL A 394 5.98 20.08 -4.87
CA VAL A 394 5.17 19.01 -5.46
C VAL A 394 4.76 19.44 -6.88
N PRO A 395 5.29 18.78 -7.93
CA PRO A 395 4.88 19.02 -9.31
C PRO A 395 3.45 18.53 -9.54
N PHE A 396 2.65 19.30 -10.26
CA PHE A 396 1.29 18.90 -10.65
C PHE A 396 1.03 19.10 -12.14
N MET A 397 0.04 18.37 -12.63
CA MET A 397 -0.58 18.52 -13.94
C MET A 397 -2.09 18.68 -13.75
N LEU A 398 -2.70 19.60 -14.49
CA LEU A 398 -4.13 19.83 -14.50
C LEU A 398 -4.65 19.79 -15.95
N THR A 399 -5.62 18.93 -16.23
CA THR A 399 -6.36 18.91 -17.50
C THR A 399 -7.70 19.63 -17.32
N VAL A 400 -7.93 20.69 -18.10
CA VAL A 400 -9.13 21.53 -18.03
C VAL A 400 -10.12 21.15 -19.15
N PRO A 401 -11.42 21.01 -18.88
CA PRO A 401 -12.43 20.71 -19.91
C PRO A 401 -12.77 21.92 -20.80
N LYS A 402 -13.25 21.64 -22.02
CA LYS A 402 -13.84 22.66 -22.90
C LYS A 402 -15.13 23.20 -22.27
N ALA A 403 -15.28 24.53 -22.27
CA ALA A 403 -16.55 25.15 -21.88
C ALA A 403 -17.64 24.88 -22.92
N THR A 404 -18.80 24.42 -22.46
CA THR A 404 -19.97 24.12 -23.30
C THR A 404 -21.21 24.86 -22.80
N GLU A 405 -22.35 24.67 -23.46
CA GLU A 405 -23.62 25.16 -22.92
C GLU A 405 -23.98 24.47 -21.58
N ARG A 406 -23.58 23.21 -21.42
CA ARG A 406 -23.90 22.35 -20.26
C ARG A 406 -22.89 22.51 -19.13
N HIS A 407 -21.61 22.60 -19.44
CA HIS A 407 -20.51 22.61 -18.48
C HIS A 407 -19.72 23.91 -18.61
N LYS A 408 -19.55 24.64 -17.52
CA LYS A 408 -18.89 25.95 -17.51
C LYS A 408 -17.95 26.08 -16.33
N PRO A 409 -16.86 26.85 -16.47
CA PRO A 409 -15.97 27.15 -15.37
C PRO A 409 -16.69 27.95 -14.25
N PRO A 410 -16.25 27.84 -12.98
CA PRO A 410 -15.16 26.96 -12.54
C PRO A 410 -15.59 25.49 -12.49
N PHE A 411 -14.77 24.61 -13.06
CA PHE A 411 -15.05 23.19 -13.16
C PHE A 411 -14.78 22.46 -11.83
N PRO A 412 -15.58 21.42 -11.50
CA PRO A 412 -15.23 20.43 -10.47
C PRO A 412 -13.95 19.68 -10.80
N VAL A 413 -13.27 19.21 -9.75
CA VAL A 413 -11.92 18.65 -9.86
C VAL A 413 -11.88 17.22 -9.33
N LEU A 414 -11.44 16.30 -10.18
CA LEU A 414 -10.97 14.98 -9.78
C LEU A 414 -9.48 15.10 -9.43
N PHE A 415 -9.13 14.81 -8.18
CA PHE A 415 -7.74 14.56 -7.81
C PHE A 415 -7.37 13.12 -8.18
N TYR A 416 -6.30 12.93 -8.92
CA TYR A 416 -5.85 11.62 -9.37
C TYR A 416 -4.47 11.29 -8.79
N PHE A 417 -4.40 10.17 -8.06
CA PHE A 417 -3.14 9.54 -7.67
C PHE A 417 -2.75 8.48 -8.69
N HIS A 418 -1.48 8.41 -9.05
CA HIS A 418 -0.97 7.47 -10.04
C HIS A 418 -0.50 6.15 -9.39
N GLY A 419 -0.29 5.12 -10.21
CA GLY A 419 0.22 3.83 -9.78
C GLY A 419 1.73 3.84 -9.57
N THR A 420 2.23 2.74 -9.01
CA THR A 420 3.67 2.48 -8.90
C THR A 420 4.32 2.44 -10.28
N GLY A 421 5.51 3.02 -10.43
CA GLY A 421 6.24 3.01 -11.71
C GLY A 421 5.78 4.08 -12.70
N SER A 422 4.92 4.99 -12.27
CA SER A 422 4.28 6.00 -13.10
C SER A 422 4.58 7.43 -12.62
N SER A 423 3.79 8.38 -13.10
CA SER A 423 3.87 9.80 -12.73
C SER A 423 2.51 10.46 -12.83
N ARG A 424 2.44 11.76 -12.52
CA ARG A 424 1.24 12.60 -12.72
C ARG A 424 0.60 12.49 -14.11
N MET A 425 1.32 12.01 -15.13
CA MET A 425 0.78 11.79 -16.48
C MET A 425 -0.22 10.64 -16.59
N GLU A 426 -0.28 9.71 -15.62
CA GLU A 426 -1.23 8.58 -15.67
C GLU A 426 -2.70 9.03 -15.70
N SER A 427 -3.00 10.18 -15.10
CA SER A 427 -4.36 10.70 -15.03
C SER A 427 -4.98 10.97 -16.41
N LEU A 428 -4.16 11.07 -17.46
CA LEU A 428 -4.61 11.23 -18.85
C LEU A 428 -5.47 10.05 -19.32
N VAL A 429 -5.32 8.86 -18.70
CA VAL A 429 -6.16 7.69 -18.96
C VAL A 429 -7.63 7.95 -18.64
N VAL A 430 -7.93 8.81 -17.65
CA VAL A 430 -9.31 9.14 -17.26
C VAL A 430 -9.73 10.56 -17.64
N ALA A 431 -8.78 11.44 -17.98
CA ALA A 431 -9.03 12.86 -18.14
C ALA A 431 -10.04 13.20 -19.23
N GLU A 432 -10.04 12.50 -20.37
CA GLU A 432 -11.03 12.73 -21.44
C GLU A 432 -12.45 12.34 -20.99
N ALA A 433 -12.61 11.19 -20.33
CA ALA A 433 -13.91 10.74 -19.83
C ALA A 433 -14.47 11.72 -18.79
N MET A 434 -13.61 12.23 -17.90
CA MET A 434 -13.95 13.27 -16.93
C MET A 434 -14.31 14.59 -17.60
N ALA A 435 -13.50 15.05 -18.55
CA ALA A 435 -13.71 16.31 -19.26
C ALA A 435 -15.04 16.31 -20.03
N ARG A 436 -15.42 15.19 -20.64
CA ARG A 436 -16.73 15.03 -21.28
C ARG A 436 -17.91 15.21 -20.30
N GLN A 437 -17.70 14.90 -19.03
CA GLN A 437 -18.68 15.13 -17.97
C GLN A 437 -18.55 16.52 -17.30
N GLY A 438 -17.65 17.37 -17.78
CA GLY A 438 -17.40 18.71 -17.27
C GLY A 438 -16.54 18.74 -16.01
N TRP A 439 -15.61 17.79 -15.85
CA TRP A 439 -14.70 17.72 -14.70
C TRP A 439 -13.25 17.86 -15.13
N ALA A 440 -12.53 18.77 -14.46
CA ALA A 440 -11.10 18.87 -14.57
C ALA A 440 -10.42 17.72 -13.81
N THR A 441 -9.23 17.31 -14.26
CA THR A 441 -8.44 16.26 -13.62
C THR A 441 -7.09 16.81 -13.19
N LEU A 442 -6.79 16.79 -11.89
CA LEU A 442 -5.53 17.23 -11.31
C LEU A 442 -4.76 16.03 -10.77
N ALA A 443 -3.53 15.84 -11.23
CA ALA A 443 -2.61 14.84 -10.72
C ALA A 443 -1.30 15.48 -10.27
N PHE A 444 -0.55 14.79 -9.43
CA PHE A 444 0.73 15.26 -8.92
C PHE A 444 1.66 14.08 -8.71
N ASP A 445 2.97 14.34 -8.66
CA ASP A 445 3.92 13.26 -8.39
C ASP A 445 3.94 12.97 -6.89
N GLU A 446 3.70 11.71 -6.54
CA GLU A 446 3.86 11.20 -5.18
C GLU A 446 5.33 11.15 -4.77
N VAL A 447 5.60 10.93 -3.47
CA VAL A 447 6.94 10.70 -2.95
C VAL A 447 7.66 9.65 -3.81
N GLY A 448 8.89 9.95 -4.25
CA GLY A 448 9.70 8.97 -4.98
C GLY A 448 9.27 8.69 -6.42
N HIS A 449 8.29 9.41 -6.96
CA HIS A 449 7.75 9.16 -8.29
C HIS A 449 7.94 10.34 -9.25
N GLY A 450 7.74 10.08 -10.54
CA GLY A 450 8.01 11.03 -11.62
C GLY A 450 9.51 11.32 -11.79
N PRO A 451 9.94 11.86 -12.94
CA PRO A 451 9.13 12.20 -14.12
C PRO A 451 8.67 10.95 -14.91
N LEU A 452 7.83 11.13 -15.94
CA LEU A 452 7.34 10.02 -16.79
C LEU A 452 8.48 9.22 -17.42
N VAL A 453 9.54 9.91 -17.83
CA VAL A 453 10.76 9.29 -18.37
C VAL A 453 11.90 9.58 -17.40
N SER A 454 12.10 8.71 -16.43
CA SER A 454 13.08 8.89 -15.36
C SER A 454 14.53 8.75 -15.84
N ASP A 455 14.80 7.89 -16.84
CA ASP A 455 16.14 7.73 -17.42
C ASP A 455 16.10 7.54 -18.94
N PHE A 456 16.11 8.67 -19.67
CA PHE A 456 16.16 8.69 -21.13
C PHE A 456 17.44 8.04 -21.69
N ARG A 457 18.53 8.00 -20.91
CA ARG A 457 19.80 7.41 -21.33
C ARG A 457 19.75 5.89 -21.21
N ALA A 458 19.33 5.37 -20.06
CA ALA A 458 19.11 3.94 -19.86
C ALA A 458 18.12 3.40 -20.89
N LEU A 459 17.04 4.15 -21.18
CA LEU A 459 16.08 3.78 -22.22
C LEU A 459 16.76 3.53 -23.58
N ILE A 460 17.70 4.39 -23.98
CA ILE A 460 18.44 4.27 -25.25
C ILE A 460 19.47 3.14 -25.18
N ASP A 461 20.15 2.99 -24.04
CA ASP A 461 21.18 1.96 -23.85
C ASP A 461 20.57 0.55 -23.81
N ASP A 462 19.45 0.36 -23.11
CA ASP A 462 18.73 -0.92 -22.97
C ASP A 462 18.05 -1.35 -24.28
N ASN A 463 17.68 -0.40 -25.13
CA ASN A 463 16.99 -0.64 -26.40
C ASN A 463 17.87 -0.37 -27.63
N ARG A 464 19.19 -0.38 -27.44
CA ARG A 464 20.20 -0.05 -28.46
C ARG A 464 20.02 -0.83 -29.77
N ASP A 465 19.66 -2.11 -29.68
CA ASP A 465 19.51 -2.99 -30.85
C ASP A 465 18.14 -2.86 -31.55
N SER A 466 17.09 -2.44 -30.85
CA SER A 466 15.72 -2.30 -31.37
C SER A 466 15.42 -0.90 -31.90
N LEU A 467 16.09 0.14 -31.39
CA LEU A 467 15.83 1.54 -31.73
C LEU A 467 16.67 2.09 -32.89
N GLY A 468 17.64 1.36 -33.45
CA GLY A 468 18.59 1.87 -34.46
C GLY A 468 17.98 2.68 -35.63
N PRO A 469 16.88 2.23 -36.27
CA PRO A 469 16.19 3.00 -37.32
C PRO A 469 15.43 4.23 -36.79
N ILE A 470 14.93 4.16 -35.56
CA ILE A 470 14.15 5.22 -34.91
C ILE A 470 15.09 6.33 -34.42
N LEU A 471 16.20 5.99 -33.79
CA LEU A 471 17.23 6.93 -33.32
C LEU A 471 17.79 7.80 -34.45
N ALA A 472 17.83 7.29 -35.68
CA ALA A 472 18.24 8.07 -36.85
C ALA A 472 17.23 9.18 -37.24
N ALA A 473 15.94 8.99 -36.96
CA ALA A 473 14.88 9.94 -37.26
C ALA A 473 14.43 10.78 -36.04
N LEU A 474 14.71 10.30 -34.82
CA LEU A 474 14.22 10.83 -33.55
C LEU A 474 14.50 12.32 -33.36
N PRO A 475 15.71 12.87 -33.62
CA PRO A 475 15.95 14.30 -33.45
C PRO A 475 15.06 15.16 -34.33
N SER A 476 14.86 14.76 -35.59
CA SER A 476 14.01 15.49 -36.52
C SER A 476 12.53 15.35 -36.19
N LEU A 477 12.11 14.20 -35.67
CA LEU A 477 10.73 13.96 -35.27
C LEU A 477 10.37 14.77 -34.02
N LEU A 478 11.18 14.69 -32.95
CA LEU A 478 10.94 15.45 -31.73
C LEU A 478 11.03 16.96 -31.95
N ALA A 479 11.96 17.44 -32.78
CA ALA A 479 12.04 18.86 -33.12
C ALA A 479 10.79 19.38 -33.84
N GLN A 480 10.18 18.58 -34.73
CA GLN A 480 8.96 19.00 -35.42
C GLN A 480 7.79 19.28 -34.46
N PHE A 481 7.76 18.60 -33.31
CA PHE A 481 6.72 18.78 -32.30
C PHE A 481 7.12 19.72 -31.17
N LEU A 482 8.36 19.67 -30.69
CA LEU A 482 8.78 20.37 -29.48
C LEU A 482 9.50 21.70 -29.75
N ALA A 483 10.11 21.86 -30.93
CA ALA A 483 10.92 23.03 -31.28
C ALA A 483 11.10 23.17 -32.82
N PRO A 484 10.03 23.44 -33.58
CA PRO A 484 10.05 23.45 -35.04
C PRO A 484 10.94 24.57 -35.61
N ASP A 485 11.10 25.67 -34.86
CA ASP A 485 12.03 26.76 -35.15
C ASP A 485 13.51 26.34 -35.03
N ARG A 486 13.80 25.31 -34.21
CA ARG A 486 15.13 24.71 -34.01
C ARG A 486 15.35 23.45 -34.86
N LEU A 487 14.49 23.15 -35.84
CA LEU A 487 14.57 21.92 -36.65
C LEU A 487 15.94 21.72 -37.33
N ASP A 488 16.56 22.80 -37.82
CA ASP A 488 17.87 22.74 -38.47
C ASP A 488 19.04 22.51 -37.49
N GLU A 489 18.88 22.86 -36.21
CA GLU A 489 19.80 22.49 -35.13
C GLU A 489 19.68 20.99 -34.87
N PHE A 490 18.46 20.50 -34.64
CA PHE A 490 18.21 19.10 -34.30
C PHE A 490 18.59 18.12 -35.42
N ARG A 491 18.48 18.53 -36.69
CA ARG A 491 18.96 17.76 -37.85
C ARG A 491 20.47 17.54 -37.88
N GLN A 492 21.24 18.22 -37.04
CA GLN A 492 22.70 18.06 -36.99
C GLN A 492 23.13 16.89 -36.11
N PHE A 493 22.32 16.52 -35.11
CA PHE A 493 22.61 15.38 -34.24
C PHE A 493 22.58 14.06 -35.04
N ARG A 494 23.66 13.29 -34.94
CA ARG A 494 23.80 11.96 -35.54
C ARG A 494 23.92 10.94 -34.40
N LEU A 495 22.77 10.56 -33.84
CA LEU A 495 22.69 9.64 -32.70
C LEU A 495 23.27 8.25 -32.98
N ILE A 496 23.42 7.88 -34.26
CA ILE A 496 24.00 6.62 -34.70
C ILE A 496 25.21 6.90 -35.59
N ASN A 497 26.33 6.26 -35.28
CA ASN A 497 27.55 6.26 -36.07
C ASN A 497 27.38 5.42 -37.36
N PRO A 498 28.23 5.62 -38.38
CA PRO A 498 28.19 4.82 -39.62
C PRO A 498 28.37 3.31 -39.43
N ASP A 499 28.94 2.89 -38.29
CA ASP A 499 29.13 1.48 -37.92
C ASP A 499 27.94 0.88 -37.14
N GLY A 500 26.89 1.68 -36.88
CA GLY A 500 25.68 1.28 -36.16
C GLY A 500 25.73 1.48 -34.65
N SER A 501 26.87 1.93 -34.08
CA SER A 501 26.96 2.24 -32.65
C SER A 501 26.30 3.58 -32.30
N VAL A 502 25.84 3.73 -31.05
CA VAL A 502 25.35 5.03 -30.52
C VAL A 502 26.49 6.03 -30.46
N ASN A 503 26.23 7.27 -30.89
CA ASN A 503 27.18 8.38 -30.78
C ASN A 503 26.92 9.14 -29.48
N ASP A 504 27.62 8.76 -28.41
CA ASP A 504 27.42 9.32 -27.08
C ASP A 504 27.57 10.86 -27.06
N ALA A 505 28.50 11.42 -27.83
CA ALA A 505 28.70 12.88 -27.84
C ALA A 505 27.52 13.64 -28.47
N ASP A 506 26.97 13.14 -29.58
CA ASP A 506 25.79 13.76 -30.20
C ASP A 506 24.52 13.46 -29.38
N LEU A 507 24.48 12.33 -28.67
CA LEU A 507 23.38 11.99 -27.77
C LEU A 507 23.33 12.94 -26.56
N GLU A 508 24.47 13.22 -25.93
CA GLU A 508 24.57 14.22 -24.85
C GLU A 508 24.15 15.61 -25.35
N ALA A 509 24.68 16.05 -26.50
CA ALA A 509 24.34 17.37 -27.05
C ALA A 509 22.86 17.47 -27.45
N PHE A 510 22.27 16.37 -27.94
CA PHE A 510 20.84 16.27 -28.23
C PHE A 510 19.99 16.34 -26.96
N TYR A 511 20.40 15.63 -25.91
CA TYR A 511 19.74 15.66 -24.62
C TYR A 511 19.80 17.07 -24.01
N ASP A 512 20.96 17.71 -23.99
CA ASP A 512 21.13 19.11 -23.57
C ASP A 512 20.17 20.06 -24.32
N ALA A 513 20.03 19.87 -25.64
CA ALA A 513 19.12 20.67 -26.46
C ALA A 513 17.63 20.46 -26.10
N LEU A 514 17.25 19.24 -25.71
CA LEU A 514 15.91 18.89 -25.23
C LEU A 514 15.62 19.44 -23.84
N THR A 515 16.58 19.40 -22.91
CA THR A 515 16.38 19.92 -21.53
C THR A 515 16.05 21.41 -21.48
N GLY A 516 16.39 22.16 -22.53
CA GLY A 516 16.01 23.56 -22.68
C GLY A 516 14.56 23.80 -23.09
N ILE A 517 13.79 22.75 -23.38
CA ILE A 517 12.36 22.82 -23.76
C ILE A 517 11.51 22.52 -22.53
N GLY A 518 10.60 23.42 -22.18
CA GLY A 518 9.80 23.33 -20.96
C GLY A 518 8.98 22.05 -20.85
N LEU A 519 8.27 21.67 -21.91
CA LEU A 519 7.45 20.45 -21.97
C LEU A 519 8.30 19.18 -21.82
N PHE A 520 9.51 19.17 -22.41
CA PHE A 520 10.42 18.04 -22.20
C PHE A 520 10.87 17.97 -20.74
N ALA A 521 11.15 19.12 -20.10
CA ALA A 521 11.49 19.15 -18.69
C ALA A 521 10.35 18.61 -17.80
N GLU A 522 9.09 18.88 -18.13
CA GLU A 522 7.95 18.28 -17.42
C GLU A 522 7.94 16.75 -17.52
N ILE A 523 8.16 16.22 -18.73
CA ILE A 523 8.04 14.81 -19.04
C ILE A 523 9.23 13.99 -18.53
N ALA A 524 10.43 14.56 -18.51
CA ALA A 524 11.67 13.81 -18.34
C ALA A 524 12.61 14.32 -17.23
N LEU A 525 12.35 15.49 -16.62
CA LEU A 525 13.26 16.08 -15.62
C LEU A 525 12.58 16.40 -14.29
N LYS A 526 11.31 16.81 -14.32
CA LYS A 526 10.57 17.24 -13.14
C LYS A 526 9.78 16.10 -12.53
N GLY A 527 10.19 15.70 -11.33
CA GLY A 527 9.54 14.71 -10.50
C GLY A 527 10.13 14.72 -9.09
N ARG A 528 9.80 13.69 -8.32
CA ARG A 528 10.23 13.49 -6.93
C ARG A 528 10.99 12.18 -6.73
N ASN A 529 11.32 11.47 -7.81
CA ASN A 529 12.16 10.27 -7.73
C ASN A 529 13.62 10.65 -7.43
N GLU A 530 14.30 9.79 -6.68
CA GLU A 530 15.68 9.99 -6.22
C GLU A 530 16.48 8.69 -6.38
N ASP A 531 17.74 8.80 -6.79
CA ASP A 531 18.69 7.67 -6.81
C ASP A 531 19.18 7.43 -5.36
N ILE A 532 18.53 6.50 -4.68
CA ILE A 532 18.82 6.19 -3.27
C ILE A 532 20.06 5.30 -3.14
N ASN A 533 20.29 4.40 -4.10
CA ASN A 533 21.36 3.41 -4.02
C ASN A 533 22.71 3.93 -4.58
N GLY A 534 22.69 5.01 -5.37
CA GLY A 534 23.84 5.68 -5.96
C GLY A 534 24.39 5.03 -7.23
N ASP A 535 23.61 4.20 -7.93
CA ASP A 535 23.99 3.52 -9.16
C ASP A 535 23.75 4.36 -10.43
N GLY A 536 23.14 5.54 -10.26
CA GLY A 536 22.84 6.49 -11.33
C GLY A 536 21.52 6.24 -12.05
N VAL A 537 20.72 5.25 -11.63
CA VAL A 537 19.41 4.91 -12.23
C VAL A 537 18.29 5.38 -11.31
N LEU A 538 17.32 6.10 -11.88
CA LEU A 538 16.10 6.48 -11.18
C LEU A 538 15.04 5.38 -11.29
N ASP A 539 14.99 4.51 -10.28
CA ASP A 539 13.96 3.47 -10.14
C ASP A 539 12.92 3.90 -9.09
N THR A 540 11.67 4.02 -9.52
CA THR A 540 10.53 4.40 -8.66
C THR A 540 10.31 3.45 -7.48
N ALA A 541 10.71 2.18 -7.60
CA ALA A 541 10.68 1.25 -6.48
C ALA A 541 11.67 1.64 -5.38
N GLU A 542 12.77 2.33 -5.72
CA GLU A 542 13.70 2.87 -4.73
C GLU A 542 13.11 4.07 -3.99
N GLY A 543 12.46 4.98 -4.74
CA GLY A 543 11.99 6.26 -4.21
C GLY A 543 10.85 6.17 -3.18
N PHE A 544 10.08 5.07 -3.19
CA PHE A 544 8.86 4.96 -2.36
C PHE A 544 8.77 3.70 -1.48
N PHE A 545 9.29 2.55 -1.94
CA PHE A 545 9.12 1.28 -1.22
C PHE A 545 10.29 1.00 -0.28
N PHE A 546 9.99 0.96 1.01
CA PHE A 546 10.98 0.83 2.08
C PHE A 546 10.68 -0.36 2.99
N SER A 547 11.72 -1.10 3.32
CA SER A 547 11.67 -2.18 4.32
C SER A 547 11.34 -1.70 5.74
N ASP A 548 11.74 -0.47 6.09
CA ASP A 548 11.35 0.13 7.36
C ASP A 548 9.85 0.52 7.31
N PRO A 549 8.97 -0.14 8.09
CA PRO A 549 7.54 0.11 8.06
C PRO A 549 7.17 1.53 8.52
N PHE A 550 7.99 2.17 9.36
CA PHE A 550 7.75 3.55 9.80
C PHE A 550 8.06 4.55 8.69
N ARG A 551 9.14 4.33 7.94
CA ARG A 551 9.47 5.11 6.74
C ARG A 551 8.40 4.92 5.67
N GLN A 552 7.97 3.68 5.44
CA GLN A 552 6.91 3.36 4.48
C GLN A 552 5.61 4.10 4.81
N CYS A 553 5.10 3.98 6.05
CA CYS A 553 3.90 4.71 6.44
C CYS A 553 4.09 6.23 6.41
N ALA A 554 5.30 6.74 6.67
CA ALA A 554 5.58 8.17 6.55
C ALA A 554 5.38 8.70 5.12
N SER A 555 5.80 7.96 4.09
CA SER A 555 5.55 8.31 2.69
C SER A 555 4.05 8.35 2.38
N PHE A 556 3.29 7.31 2.77
CA PHE A 556 1.83 7.29 2.61
C PHE A 556 1.14 8.52 3.23
N MET A 557 1.58 8.91 4.43
CA MET A 557 1.07 10.08 5.12
C MET A 557 1.47 11.39 4.43
N GLN A 558 2.67 11.46 3.85
CA GLN A 558 3.15 12.64 3.15
C GLN A 558 2.35 12.90 1.87
N ASP A 559 2.05 11.89 1.06
CA ASP A 559 1.23 12.11 -0.15
C ASP A 559 -0.22 12.52 0.19
N THR A 560 -0.74 12.02 1.31
CA THR A 560 -2.03 12.47 1.84
C THR A 560 -1.97 13.95 2.24
N MET A 561 -0.86 14.40 2.85
CA MET A 561 -0.60 15.80 3.18
C MET A 561 -0.52 16.67 1.92
N ASP A 562 0.15 16.17 0.88
CA ASP A 562 0.30 16.85 -0.40
C ASP A 562 -1.06 17.07 -1.08
N LEU A 563 -1.94 16.05 -1.07
CA LEU A 563 -3.33 16.19 -1.54
C LEU A 563 -4.13 17.18 -0.70
N MET A 564 -4.08 17.11 0.64
CA MET A 564 -4.83 18.04 1.49
C MET A 564 -4.40 19.50 1.26
N GLN A 565 -3.12 19.73 1.00
CA GLN A 565 -2.61 21.04 0.62
C GLN A 565 -3.15 21.48 -0.75
N LEU A 566 -3.16 20.60 -1.76
CA LEU A 566 -3.75 20.88 -3.07
C LEU A 566 -5.25 21.19 -2.97
N VAL A 567 -6.01 20.39 -2.24
CA VAL A 567 -7.44 20.63 -1.96
C VAL A 567 -7.65 22.01 -1.34
N LYS A 568 -6.84 22.36 -0.33
CA LYS A 568 -6.90 23.68 0.31
C LYS A 568 -6.59 24.83 -0.66
N ILE A 569 -5.62 24.65 -1.56
CA ILE A 569 -5.25 25.64 -2.60
C ILE A 569 -6.42 25.82 -3.58
N ILE A 570 -6.90 24.73 -4.18
CA ILE A 570 -7.93 24.75 -5.22
C ILE A 570 -9.28 25.21 -4.66
N ARG A 571 -9.64 24.82 -3.43
CA ARG A 571 -10.83 25.35 -2.72
C ARG A 571 -10.71 26.85 -2.46
N GLY A 572 -9.49 27.33 -2.23
CA GLY A 572 -9.17 28.69 -1.81
C GLY A 572 -9.19 29.72 -2.94
N PHE A 573 -9.31 29.31 -4.20
CA PHE A 573 -9.49 30.25 -5.30
C PHE A 573 -10.77 31.07 -5.12
N ASP A 574 -10.68 32.35 -5.45
CA ASP A 574 -11.77 33.32 -5.28
C ASP A 574 -12.11 33.95 -6.64
N PRO A 575 -13.31 33.67 -7.19
CA PRO A 575 -13.75 34.28 -8.45
C PRO A 575 -13.70 35.82 -8.43
N ASP A 576 -13.89 36.45 -7.27
CA ASP A 576 -13.86 37.92 -7.14
C ASP A 576 -12.42 38.47 -7.13
N ALA A 577 -11.42 37.60 -6.95
CA ALA A 577 -10.00 37.96 -6.97
C ALA A 577 -9.33 37.75 -8.34
N VAL A 578 -10.04 37.15 -9.31
CA VAL A 578 -9.54 36.96 -10.67
C VAL A 578 -9.32 38.32 -11.35
N PRO A 579 -8.13 38.58 -11.92
CA PRO A 579 -7.87 39.82 -12.65
C PRO A 579 -8.75 39.94 -13.92
N PRO A 580 -8.87 41.15 -14.50
CA PRO A 580 -9.59 41.31 -15.76
C PRO A 580 -8.91 40.58 -16.92
N ALA A 581 -9.73 40.07 -17.83
CA ALA A 581 -9.30 39.44 -19.08
C ALA A 581 -8.19 40.22 -19.79
N ILE A 582 -7.15 39.50 -20.22
CA ILE A 582 -6.18 40.03 -21.15
C ILE A 582 -6.78 39.91 -22.56
N ALA A 583 -6.61 40.93 -23.40
CA ALA A 583 -7.26 40.95 -24.71
C ALA A 583 -6.66 39.94 -25.70
N VAL A 584 -5.34 39.71 -25.61
CA VAL A 584 -4.58 38.74 -26.40
C VAL A 584 -3.51 38.08 -25.50
N PRO A 585 -3.89 37.15 -24.60
CA PRO A 585 -2.99 36.40 -23.74
C PRO A 585 -1.72 35.88 -24.42
N ARG A 586 -1.81 35.42 -25.67
CA ARG A 586 -0.67 34.91 -26.44
C ARG A 586 0.51 35.87 -26.57
N ASP A 587 0.22 37.17 -26.71
CA ASP A 587 1.24 38.21 -26.88
C ASP A 587 1.75 38.77 -25.54
N ALA A 588 1.16 38.35 -24.42
CA ALA A 588 1.48 38.84 -23.09
C ALA A 588 2.78 38.24 -22.56
N THR A 589 3.51 39.03 -21.77
CA THR A 589 4.67 38.54 -21.02
C THR A 589 4.26 37.62 -19.88
N ILE A 590 5.16 36.76 -19.42
CA ILE A 590 4.91 35.88 -18.25
C ILE A 590 4.54 36.73 -17.03
N GLU A 591 5.19 37.90 -16.85
CA GLU A 591 4.88 38.83 -15.76
C GLU A 591 3.47 39.44 -15.85
N GLU A 592 2.91 39.58 -17.06
CA GLU A 592 1.53 40.04 -17.26
C GLU A 592 0.51 38.91 -17.03
N LEU A 593 0.87 37.67 -17.34
CA LEU A 593 0.03 36.48 -17.14
C LEU A 593 -0.02 36.04 -15.67
N GLU A 594 1.11 36.13 -14.94
CA GLU A 594 1.30 35.58 -13.59
C GLU A 594 0.15 35.88 -12.60
N PRO A 595 -0.43 37.11 -12.54
CA PRO A 595 -1.56 37.37 -11.65
C PRO A 595 -2.79 36.51 -11.92
N ASN A 596 -3.11 36.19 -13.19
CA ASN A 596 -4.23 35.34 -13.56
C ASN A 596 -3.90 33.86 -13.25
N LEU A 597 -2.71 33.41 -13.67
CA LEU A 597 -2.24 32.04 -13.45
C LEU A 597 -2.27 31.63 -11.97
N LEU A 598 -1.83 32.53 -11.08
CA LEU A 598 -1.83 32.27 -9.63
C LEU A 598 -3.21 32.40 -8.98
N ALA A 599 -4.18 33.02 -9.67
CA ALA A 599 -5.57 33.15 -9.24
C ALA A 599 -6.47 32.00 -9.75
N GLY A 600 -5.95 31.10 -10.59
CA GLY A 600 -6.68 29.98 -11.18
C GLY A 600 -7.39 30.30 -12.50
N ASP A 601 -7.04 31.41 -13.14
CA ASP A 601 -7.43 31.79 -14.51
C ASP A 601 -6.20 31.57 -15.43
N PHE A 602 -6.08 30.37 -15.97
CA PHE A 602 -4.90 29.89 -16.68
C PHE A 602 -4.84 30.33 -18.13
N ASN A 603 -5.98 30.56 -18.78
CA ASN A 603 -6.08 31.13 -20.13
C ASN A 603 -6.17 32.68 -20.12
N ALA A 604 -6.20 33.30 -18.94
CA ALA A 604 -6.25 34.75 -18.72
C ALA A 604 -7.47 35.44 -19.36
N ASP A 605 -8.62 34.74 -19.40
CA ASP A 605 -9.88 35.23 -19.95
C ASP A 605 -10.74 36.03 -18.95
N GLY A 606 -10.26 36.16 -17.71
CA GLY A 606 -10.92 36.85 -16.60
C GLY A 606 -11.95 35.99 -15.86
N ILE A 607 -11.97 34.67 -16.07
CA ILE A 607 -12.87 33.72 -15.43
C ILE A 607 -12.04 32.67 -14.67
N LEU A 608 -12.46 32.31 -13.46
CA LEU A 608 -11.84 31.23 -12.71
C LEU A 608 -12.11 29.89 -13.39
N ASP A 609 -11.07 29.14 -13.76
CA ASP A 609 -11.21 27.89 -14.53
C ASP A 609 -11.67 26.69 -13.71
N VAL A 610 -11.11 26.51 -12.51
CA VAL A 610 -11.34 25.32 -11.68
C VAL A 610 -11.50 25.67 -10.21
N GLY A 611 -12.20 24.82 -9.48
CA GLY A 611 -12.26 24.94 -8.02
C GLY A 611 -12.99 26.18 -7.51
N GLY A 612 -12.54 26.70 -6.37
CA GLY A 612 -13.22 27.77 -5.65
C GLY A 612 -14.40 27.30 -4.78
N PRO A 613 -15.20 28.24 -4.24
CA PRO A 613 -16.21 27.93 -3.23
C PRO A 613 -17.38 27.13 -3.81
N GLY A 614 -17.75 26.03 -3.14
CA GLY A 614 -18.94 25.24 -3.48
C GLY A 614 -18.79 24.30 -4.68
N VAL A 615 -17.60 24.21 -5.27
CA VAL A 615 -17.28 23.27 -6.35
C VAL A 615 -17.04 21.85 -5.81
N ALA A 616 -17.50 20.81 -6.51
CA ALA A 616 -17.34 19.43 -6.06
C ALA A 616 -15.90 18.93 -6.26
N PHE A 617 -15.40 18.14 -5.31
CA PHE A 617 -14.14 17.42 -5.43
C PHE A 617 -14.33 15.91 -5.26
N GLY A 618 -13.57 15.15 -6.05
CA GLY A 618 -13.48 13.71 -5.92
C GLY A 618 -12.03 13.24 -5.98
N VAL A 619 -11.81 11.97 -5.67
CA VAL A 619 -10.49 11.34 -5.79
C VAL A 619 -10.58 10.01 -6.54
N ALA A 620 -9.59 9.68 -7.35
CA ALA A 620 -9.45 8.36 -7.96
C ALA A 620 -7.97 8.01 -8.13
N GLY A 621 -7.68 6.73 -8.39
CA GLY A 621 -6.33 6.29 -8.66
C GLY A 621 -6.24 4.79 -8.82
N THR A 622 -5.20 4.34 -9.51
CA THR A 622 -4.93 2.93 -9.82
C THR A 622 -3.81 2.41 -8.94
N SER A 623 -3.92 1.16 -8.47
CA SER A 623 -2.84 0.49 -7.71
C SER A 623 -2.48 1.29 -6.46
N LEU A 624 -1.22 1.70 -6.28
CA LEU A 624 -0.78 2.62 -5.24
C LEU A 624 -1.67 3.87 -5.14
N GLY A 625 -2.05 4.49 -6.26
CA GLY A 625 -2.98 5.61 -6.25
C GLY A 625 -4.39 5.26 -5.78
N GLY A 626 -4.80 4.00 -5.94
CA GLY A 626 -6.01 3.44 -5.33
C GLY A 626 -5.93 3.39 -3.81
N PHE A 627 -4.77 3.03 -3.23
CA PHE A 627 -4.53 3.11 -1.78
C PHE A 627 -4.71 4.55 -1.29
N HIS A 628 -4.03 5.49 -1.93
CA HIS A 628 -4.07 6.90 -1.54
C HIS A 628 -5.47 7.49 -1.69
N SER A 629 -6.24 7.08 -2.70
CA SER A 629 -7.65 7.48 -2.88
C SER A 629 -8.52 7.10 -1.68
N VAL A 630 -8.31 5.92 -1.10
CA VAL A 630 -9.03 5.48 0.11
C VAL A 630 -8.62 6.31 1.34
N ILE A 631 -7.32 6.52 1.54
CA ILE A 631 -6.82 7.28 2.69
C ILE A 631 -7.31 8.74 2.59
N ALA A 632 -7.11 9.40 1.46
CA ALA A 632 -7.53 10.77 1.19
C ALA A 632 -9.04 10.96 1.41
N GLY A 633 -9.87 10.11 0.78
CA GLY A 633 -11.32 10.19 0.89
C GLY A 633 -11.86 9.86 2.29
N SER A 634 -11.04 9.28 3.18
CA SER A 634 -11.39 9.02 4.58
C SER A 634 -11.10 10.19 5.51
N VAL A 635 -10.15 11.07 5.14
CA VAL A 635 -9.64 12.12 6.03
C VAL A 635 -9.92 13.54 5.54
N GLU A 636 -10.09 13.78 4.24
CA GLU A 636 -10.36 15.11 3.68
C GLU A 636 -11.87 15.29 3.43
N PRO A 637 -12.60 16.06 4.27
CA PRO A 637 -14.04 16.23 4.16
C PRO A 637 -14.52 16.94 2.90
N GLU A 638 -13.65 17.65 2.17
CA GLU A 638 -13.98 18.26 0.89
C GLU A 638 -14.11 17.22 -0.24
N ILE A 639 -13.56 16.00 -0.07
CA ILE A 639 -13.72 14.89 -1.00
C ILE A 639 -15.02 14.15 -0.69
N THR A 640 -15.97 14.16 -1.63
CA THR A 640 -17.29 13.52 -1.43
C THR A 640 -17.48 12.23 -2.21
N THR A 641 -16.62 11.99 -3.21
CA THR A 641 -16.71 10.83 -4.10
C THR A 641 -15.31 10.25 -4.35
N ALA A 642 -15.18 8.92 -4.28
CA ALA A 642 -13.93 8.23 -4.49
C ALA A 642 -14.08 7.03 -5.45
N THR A 643 -13.11 6.84 -6.35
CA THR A 643 -12.99 5.63 -7.17
C THR A 643 -11.60 5.01 -7.08
N PRO A 644 -11.37 4.15 -6.06
CA PRO A 644 -10.17 3.32 -5.98
C PRO A 644 -10.21 2.21 -7.04
N ILE A 645 -9.14 2.07 -7.82
CA ILE A 645 -8.99 1.05 -8.87
C ILE A 645 -7.87 0.11 -8.46
N VAL A 646 -8.15 -1.19 -8.37
CA VAL A 646 -7.22 -2.24 -7.91
C VAL A 646 -6.41 -1.85 -6.67
N ALA A 647 -7.08 -1.23 -5.69
CA ALA A 647 -6.45 -0.66 -4.52
C ALA A 647 -5.97 -1.70 -3.50
N GLY A 648 -6.72 -2.78 -3.26
CA GLY A 648 -6.36 -3.78 -2.25
C GLY A 648 -6.39 -3.28 -0.79
N GLY A 649 -6.50 -4.22 0.16
CA GLY A 649 -6.44 -3.98 1.60
C GLY A 649 -5.69 -5.13 2.28
N GLY A 650 -4.97 -4.86 3.37
CA GLY A 650 -3.97 -5.79 3.88
C GLY A 650 -2.61 -5.56 3.21
N PHE A 651 -1.92 -4.46 3.53
CA PHE A 651 -0.63 -4.11 2.94
C PHE A 651 0.42 -5.22 3.12
N VAL A 652 0.39 -5.91 4.26
CA VAL A 652 1.26 -7.08 4.50
C VAL A 652 0.89 -8.27 3.62
N ASP A 653 -0.39 -8.51 3.34
CA ASP A 653 -0.79 -9.58 2.40
C ASP A 653 -0.32 -9.28 0.98
N ILE A 654 -0.43 -8.03 0.57
CA ILE A 654 0.05 -7.57 -0.73
C ILE A 654 1.56 -7.75 -0.81
N MET A 655 2.31 -7.30 0.21
CA MET A 655 3.77 -7.48 0.30
C MET A 655 4.20 -8.96 0.20
N LEU A 656 3.45 -9.89 0.79
CA LEU A 656 3.81 -11.32 0.82
C LEU A 656 3.40 -12.09 -0.45
N ARG A 657 2.55 -11.51 -1.31
CA ARG A 657 1.87 -12.24 -2.40
C ARG A 657 1.92 -11.54 -3.76
N SER A 658 2.38 -10.29 -3.80
CA SER A 658 2.48 -9.51 -5.04
C SER A 658 3.45 -10.15 -6.03
N SER A 659 3.08 -10.11 -7.30
CA SER A 659 3.94 -10.50 -8.42
C SER A 659 5.04 -9.48 -8.75
N LEU A 660 5.02 -8.30 -8.13
CA LEU A 660 6.06 -7.26 -8.28
C LEU A 660 7.33 -7.62 -7.50
N ASP A 661 8.14 -8.51 -8.07
CA ASP A 661 9.35 -9.06 -7.45
C ASP A 661 10.31 -8.01 -6.90
N ASP A 662 10.58 -6.96 -7.67
CA ASP A 662 11.52 -5.91 -7.29
C ASP A 662 11.03 -5.10 -6.10
N ILE A 663 9.70 -4.97 -5.91
CA ILE A 663 9.09 -4.26 -4.78
C ILE A 663 8.94 -5.16 -3.57
N ALA A 664 8.38 -6.37 -3.75
CA ALA A 664 8.20 -7.32 -2.67
C ALA A 664 9.55 -7.74 -2.05
N GLY A 665 10.58 -7.94 -2.87
CA GLY A 665 11.95 -8.21 -2.41
C GLY A 665 12.54 -7.05 -1.60
N ARG A 666 12.32 -5.80 -2.02
CA ARG A 666 12.77 -4.59 -1.29
C ARG A 666 12.08 -4.45 0.06
N LEU A 667 10.76 -4.64 0.12
CA LEU A 667 9.98 -4.52 1.37
C LEU A 667 10.40 -5.55 2.44
N LEU A 668 10.90 -6.71 2.03
CA LEU A 668 11.29 -7.79 2.95
C LEU A 668 12.81 -7.87 3.22
N VAL A 669 13.64 -7.04 2.58
CA VAL A 669 15.10 -7.18 2.66
C VAL A 669 15.64 -7.08 4.09
N GLU A 670 15.15 -6.13 4.89
CA GLU A 670 15.56 -6.01 6.30
C GLU A 670 15.00 -7.14 7.17
N VAL A 671 13.92 -7.81 6.75
CA VAL A 671 13.42 -9.02 7.44
C VAL A 671 14.38 -10.18 7.21
N PHE A 672 14.77 -10.42 5.95
CA PHE A 672 15.69 -11.50 5.58
C PHE A 672 17.13 -11.23 6.03
N GLY A 673 17.52 -9.96 6.16
CA GLY A 673 18.88 -9.56 6.54
C GLY A 673 19.90 -9.74 5.41
N THR A 674 21.17 -9.87 5.79
CA THR A 674 22.22 -10.08 4.79
C THR A 674 22.20 -11.52 4.30
N LEU A 675 21.65 -11.70 3.10
CA LEU A 675 21.62 -12.96 2.40
C LEU A 675 22.84 -13.07 1.47
N VAL A 676 23.64 -14.11 1.61
CA VAL A 676 24.69 -14.48 0.65
C VAL A 676 24.15 -15.59 -0.25
N VAL A 677 24.16 -15.33 -1.55
CA VAL A 677 23.72 -16.26 -2.59
C VAL A 677 24.93 -16.76 -3.39
N GLY A 678 25.08 -18.07 -3.47
CA GLY A 678 26.04 -18.73 -4.34
C GLY A 678 25.40 -19.11 -5.67
N CYS A 679 25.68 -18.34 -6.72
CA CYS A 679 25.18 -18.54 -8.08
C CYS A 679 26.11 -19.43 -8.91
N PRO A 680 25.72 -20.67 -9.24
CA PRO A 680 26.58 -21.57 -10.01
C PRO A 680 26.62 -21.15 -11.49
N ASP A 681 27.80 -21.18 -12.10
CA ASP A 681 28.04 -21.08 -13.54
C ASP A 681 28.69 -22.40 -14.01
N PRO A 682 27.88 -23.41 -14.40
CA PRO A 682 28.40 -24.72 -14.80
C PRO A 682 29.27 -24.68 -16.06
N ASP A 683 29.03 -23.72 -16.96
CA ASP A 683 29.76 -23.59 -18.22
C ASP A 683 31.18 -23.08 -17.98
N ALA A 684 31.33 -22.13 -17.04
CA ALA A 684 32.63 -21.66 -16.58
C ALA A 684 33.29 -22.59 -15.55
N GLY A 685 32.50 -23.47 -14.90
CA GLY A 685 32.96 -24.29 -13.78
C GLY A 685 33.20 -23.45 -12.52
N GLU A 686 32.43 -22.38 -12.35
CA GLU A 686 32.60 -21.37 -11.30
C GLU A 686 31.34 -21.28 -10.42
N LEU A 687 31.53 -20.77 -9.20
CA LEU A 687 30.48 -20.32 -8.31
C LEU A 687 30.73 -18.83 -8.01
N LEU A 688 29.69 -18.02 -8.14
CA LEU A 688 29.72 -16.56 -7.98
C LEU A 688 29.00 -16.21 -6.67
N LEU A 689 29.66 -15.49 -5.77
CA LEU A 689 29.07 -15.09 -4.48
C LEU A 689 28.53 -13.67 -4.57
N THR A 690 27.23 -13.52 -4.36
CA THR A 690 26.48 -12.26 -4.47
C THR A 690 25.67 -12.02 -3.20
N PHE A 691 25.10 -10.82 -3.06
CA PHE A 691 24.18 -10.52 -1.96
C PHE A 691 22.72 -10.53 -2.44
N SER A 692 21.81 -10.86 -1.52
CA SER A 692 20.37 -10.74 -1.67
C SER A 692 19.88 -11.20 -3.04
N ASN A 693 19.18 -10.34 -3.79
CA ASN A 693 18.79 -10.60 -5.18
C ASN A 693 19.57 -9.72 -6.17
N ASP A 694 20.78 -9.24 -5.83
CA ASP A 694 21.59 -8.38 -6.72
C ASP A 694 21.86 -9.06 -8.08
N ALA A 695 21.93 -10.38 -8.07
CA ALA A 695 22.15 -11.21 -9.24
C ALA A 695 20.87 -11.58 -10.01
N ASP A 696 19.70 -11.06 -9.58
CA ASP A 696 18.39 -11.31 -10.21
C ASP A 696 18.18 -12.79 -10.49
N ARG A 697 18.01 -13.57 -9.41
CA ARG A 697 17.87 -15.03 -9.43
C ARG A 697 19.01 -15.75 -10.17
N CYS A 698 20.24 -15.29 -9.95
CA CYS A 698 21.45 -15.84 -10.55
C CYS A 698 21.50 -15.77 -12.08
N LYS A 699 20.95 -14.72 -12.69
CA LYS A 699 21.17 -14.42 -14.11
C LYS A 699 22.68 -14.29 -14.38
N PRO A 700 23.28 -15.06 -15.32
CA PRO A 700 24.74 -15.19 -15.43
C PRO A 700 25.51 -13.86 -15.58
N SER A 701 25.01 -12.92 -16.39
CA SER A 701 25.64 -11.60 -16.56
C SER A 701 25.61 -10.80 -15.25
N LYS A 702 24.42 -10.63 -14.66
CA LYS A 702 24.24 -9.92 -13.39
C LYS A 702 25.03 -10.56 -12.25
N ALA A 703 25.02 -11.89 -12.15
CA ALA A 703 25.81 -12.61 -11.15
C ALA A 703 27.31 -12.32 -11.28
N ARG A 704 27.84 -12.26 -12.51
CA ARG A 704 29.25 -11.96 -12.77
C ARG A 704 29.60 -10.51 -12.46
N ASP A 705 28.71 -9.58 -12.78
CA ASP A 705 28.92 -8.15 -12.55
C ASP A 705 28.80 -7.76 -11.07
N ARG A 706 27.94 -8.45 -10.31
CA ARG A 706 27.64 -8.15 -8.91
C ARG A 706 28.37 -9.04 -7.89
N ALA A 707 29.10 -10.05 -8.34
CA ALA A 707 29.82 -10.95 -7.43
C ALA A 707 30.94 -10.24 -6.66
N PHE A 708 30.95 -10.40 -5.33
CA PHE A 708 32.06 -9.94 -4.49
C PHE A 708 33.20 -10.96 -4.43
N ALA A 709 32.93 -12.22 -4.79
CA ALA A 709 33.93 -13.28 -4.88
C ALA A 709 33.53 -14.36 -5.90
N THR A 710 34.52 -15.06 -6.43
CA THR A 710 34.35 -16.19 -7.35
C THR A 710 35.26 -17.34 -6.91
N LEU A 711 34.75 -18.56 -7.01
CA LEU A 711 35.49 -19.78 -6.65
C LEU A 711 35.17 -20.92 -7.63
N PRO A 712 36.01 -21.97 -7.70
CA PRO A 712 35.68 -23.17 -8.47
C PRO A 712 34.36 -23.78 -7.96
N LEU A 713 33.53 -24.27 -8.88
CA LEU A 713 32.23 -24.85 -8.56
C LEU A 713 32.38 -26.03 -7.57
N PRO A 714 31.86 -25.91 -6.33
CA PRO A 714 32.00 -26.95 -5.32
C PRO A 714 31.10 -28.15 -5.62
N ALA A 715 31.42 -29.31 -5.03
CA ALA A 715 30.56 -30.49 -5.12
C ALA A 715 29.29 -30.30 -4.25
N PRO A 716 28.14 -30.85 -4.64
CA PRO A 716 26.97 -30.94 -3.76
C PRO A 716 27.30 -31.54 -2.39
N GLY A 717 26.66 -31.04 -1.33
CA GLY A 717 26.95 -31.40 0.06
C GLY A 717 28.21 -30.77 0.64
N THR A 718 28.90 -29.87 -0.09
CA THR A 718 30.04 -29.13 0.46
C THR A 718 29.55 -28.24 1.61
N PRO A 719 30.15 -28.30 2.82
CA PRO A 719 29.72 -27.49 3.95
C PRO A 719 29.94 -26.00 3.73
N ILE A 720 28.99 -25.20 4.21
CA ILE A 720 29.01 -23.75 4.17
C ILE A 720 28.82 -23.20 5.58
N ALA A 721 29.59 -22.18 5.95
CA ALA A 721 29.39 -21.42 7.18
C ALA A 721 29.43 -19.93 6.88
N LEU A 722 28.40 -19.21 7.32
CA LEU A 722 28.27 -17.76 7.24
C LEU A 722 28.36 -17.18 8.64
N ALA A 723 29.15 -16.13 8.83
CA ALA A 723 29.28 -15.45 10.11
C ALA A 723 29.36 -13.94 9.92
N ASN A 724 28.63 -13.20 10.75
CA ASN A 724 28.89 -11.80 10.98
C ASN A 724 29.97 -11.68 12.08
N LEU A 725 31.13 -11.13 11.71
CA LEU A 725 32.28 -11.02 12.60
C LEU A 725 32.16 -9.88 13.61
N ASP A 726 31.24 -8.94 13.39
CA ASP A 726 31.06 -7.76 14.23
C ASP A 726 30.07 -8.01 15.38
N ASN A 727 28.96 -8.72 15.12
CA ASN A 727 27.97 -9.09 16.15
C ASN A 727 28.06 -10.56 16.62
N GLY A 728 28.77 -11.43 15.89
CA GLY A 728 28.98 -12.84 16.23
C GLY A 728 27.89 -13.81 15.75
N GLU A 729 26.88 -13.33 15.01
CA GLU A 729 25.81 -14.13 14.43
C GLU A 729 26.33 -15.11 13.38
N LYS A 730 25.71 -16.29 13.31
CA LYS A 730 26.18 -17.40 12.47
C LYS A 730 25.03 -18.18 11.87
N ASN A 731 25.24 -18.61 10.64
CA ASN A 731 24.39 -19.57 9.95
C ASN A 731 25.26 -20.60 9.21
N ALA A 732 24.72 -21.79 8.94
CA ALA A 732 25.44 -22.84 8.25
C ALA A 732 24.49 -23.64 7.37
N GLY A 733 25.03 -24.19 6.29
CA GLY A 733 24.28 -24.98 5.33
C GLY A 733 25.23 -25.82 4.48
N GLU A 734 24.74 -26.32 3.36
CA GLU A 734 25.53 -27.10 2.41
C GLU A 734 25.17 -26.69 0.98
N VAL A 735 26.11 -26.90 0.05
CA VAL A 735 25.88 -26.68 -1.37
C VAL A 735 24.81 -27.65 -1.88
N ASN A 736 23.79 -27.14 -2.57
CA ASN A 736 22.68 -27.94 -3.09
C ASN A 736 23.10 -28.79 -4.31
N ASP A 737 22.19 -29.64 -4.80
CA ASP A 737 22.43 -30.52 -5.95
C ASP A 737 22.75 -29.76 -7.25
N GLY A 738 22.33 -28.50 -7.35
CA GLY A 738 22.63 -27.59 -8.46
C GLY A 738 23.98 -26.88 -8.35
N GLY A 739 24.73 -27.09 -7.26
CA GLY A 739 26.01 -26.43 -7.01
C GLY A 739 25.92 -25.02 -6.41
N GLY A 740 24.72 -24.56 -6.07
CA GLY A 740 24.46 -23.26 -5.46
C GLY A 740 24.03 -23.33 -3.99
N PHE A 741 23.73 -22.18 -3.40
CA PHE A 741 23.15 -22.07 -2.05
C PHE A 741 22.60 -20.65 -1.80
N SER A 742 21.82 -20.49 -0.73
CA SER A 742 21.53 -19.19 -0.12
C SER A 742 21.52 -19.31 1.42
N LEU A 743 22.17 -18.37 2.11
CA LEU A 743 22.28 -18.35 3.58
C LEU A 743 22.27 -16.90 4.08
N GLN A 744 21.61 -16.66 5.20
CA GLN A 744 21.44 -15.31 5.77
C GLN A 744 21.92 -15.19 7.22
N VAL A 745 22.33 -13.99 7.60
CA VAL A 745 22.65 -13.60 8.99
C VAL A 745 22.11 -12.21 9.31
N GLU A 746 21.83 -11.96 10.60
CA GLU A 746 21.56 -10.62 11.11
C GLU A 746 22.83 -9.75 10.98
N ALA A 747 22.69 -8.57 10.40
CA ALA A 747 23.80 -7.65 10.17
C ALA A 747 23.31 -6.21 10.01
N ASP A 748 24.12 -5.27 10.47
CA ASP A 748 23.98 -3.86 10.12
C ASP A 748 24.78 -3.56 8.84
N LYS A 749 24.37 -2.57 8.07
CA LYS A 749 25.05 -2.14 6.84
C LYS A 749 26.50 -1.79 7.15
N GLY A 750 27.43 -2.42 6.44
CA GLY A 750 28.86 -2.25 6.60
C GLY A 750 29.55 -3.29 7.51
N ASP A 751 28.79 -4.13 8.22
CA ASP A 751 29.32 -5.23 9.03
C ASP A 751 30.18 -6.19 8.20
N ARG A 752 31.18 -6.78 8.83
CA ARG A 752 32.10 -7.74 8.22
C ARG A 752 31.46 -9.13 8.19
N ILE A 753 31.15 -9.57 6.98
CA ILE A 753 30.57 -10.88 6.71
C ILE A 753 31.66 -11.82 6.22
N GLN A 754 31.80 -12.98 6.88
CA GLN A 754 32.69 -14.05 6.47
C GLN A 754 31.89 -15.25 6.02
N ILE A 755 32.17 -15.74 4.82
CA ILE A 755 31.62 -16.99 4.29
C ILE A 755 32.74 -18.00 4.05
N THR A 756 32.53 -19.21 4.56
CA THR A 756 33.39 -20.37 4.33
C THR A 756 32.66 -21.36 3.46
N VAL A 757 33.23 -21.76 2.32
CA VAL A 757 32.72 -22.81 1.44
C VAL A 757 33.77 -23.91 1.33
N GLY A 758 33.53 -25.05 1.98
CA GLY A 758 34.54 -26.09 2.15
C GLY A 758 35.73 -25.60 2.99
N ASP A 759 36.90 -25.47 2.35
CA ASP A 759 38.13 -24.95 2.96
C ASP A 759 38.46 -23.50 2.54
N GLN A 760 37.65 -22.89 1.68
CA GLN A 760 37.85 -21.54 1.17
C GLN A 760 37.08 -20.52 2.02
N VAL A 761 37.70 -19.39 2.31
CA VAL A 761 37.13 -18.31 3.14
C VAL A 761 37.13 -17.01 2.36
N PHE A 762 35.99 -16.32 2.37
CA PHE A 762 35.79 -15.03 1.72
C PHE A 762 35.21 -14.05 2.73
N GLU A 763 35.55 -12.77 2.58
CA GLU A 763 35.02 -11.70 3.42
C GLU A 763 34.47 -10.58 2.55
N ALA A 764 33.36 -10.01 2.99
CA ALA A 764 32.71 -8.87 2.35
C ALA A 764 32.09 -7.97 3.43
N ARG A 765 31.53 -6.84 3.00
CA ARG A 765 30.75 -5.97 3.88
C ARG A 765 29.27 -6.14 3.57
N SER A 766 28.45 -6.19 4.60
CA SER A 766 27.00 -6.17 4.43
C SER A 766 26.58 -4.92 3.63
N PRO A 767 25.77 -5.05 2.57
CA PRO A 767 25.21 -3.92 1.84
C PRO A 767 23.96 -3.32 2.51
N VAL A 768 23.32 -4.07 3.42
CA VAL A 768 21.97 -3.78 3.96
C VAL A 768 21.94 -3.93 5.48
N ASP A 769 20.99 -3.25 6.11
CA ASP A 769 20.58 -3.61 7.47
C ASP A 769 19.64 -4.81 7.41
N GLY A 770 19.57 -5.61 8.48
CA GLY A 770 18.44 -6.51 8.67
C GLY A 770 18.65 -7.66 9.65
N ALA A 771 17.54 -8.32 9.95
CA ALA A 771 17.38 -9.18 11.12
C ALA A 771 17.62 -10.67 10.87
N GLY A 772 17.88 -11.10 9.63
CA GLY A 772 18.34 -12.46 9.36
C GLY A 772 17.26 -13.55 9.43
N TYR A 773 15.96 -13.21 9.40
CA TYR A 773 14.88 -14.17 9.60
C TYR A 773 14.62 -15.01 8.34
N GLN A 774 14.70 -16.33 8.48
CA GLN A 774 14.40 -17.28 7.39
C GLN A 774 12.89 -17.37 7.15
N ARG A 775 12.45 -17.23 5.89
CA ARG A 775 11.05 -17.47 5.50
C ARG A 775 10.56 -18.84 5.95
N ASN A 776 9.25 -19.02 6.01
CA ASN A 776 8.60 -20.28 6.38
C ASN A 776 8.94 -20.81 7.81
N THR A 777 9.57 -20.01 8.67
CA THR A 777 9.85 -20.33 10.08
C THR A 777 8.92 -19.61 11.07
N PRO A 778 8.76 -20.12 12.32
CA PRO A 778 7.91 -19.47 13.32
C PRO A 778 8.34 -18.05 13.68
N ASP A 779 9.64 -17.78 13.65
CA ASP A 779 10.17 -16.48 14.01
C ASP A 779 9.93 -15.44 12.90
N PHE A 780 10.02 -15.84 11.62
CA PHE A 780 9.60 -14.98 10.50
C PHE A 780 8.13 -14.57 10.62
N ARG A 781 7.23 -15.53 10.88
CA ARG A 781 5.80 -15.26 11.04
C ARG A 781 5.51 -14.28 12.19
N LYS A 782 6.18 -14.44 13.33
CA LYS A 782 6.04 -13.51 14.47
C LYS A 782 6.49 -12.10 14.13
N VAL A 783 7.58 -11.96 13.38
CA VAL A 783 8.13 -10.65 13.01
C VAL A 783 7.20 -9.96 12.02
N VAL A 784 6.77 -10.67 10.97
CA VAL A 784 5.78 -10.17 10.01
C VAL A 784 4.49 -9.73 10.72
N ALA A 785 4.01 -10.51 11.69
CA ALA A 785 2.85 -10.15 12.50
C ALA A 785 3.06 -8.86 13.32
N VAL A 786 4.25 -8.66 13.89
CA VAL A 786 4.60 -7.42 14.60
C VAL A 786 4.64 -6.22 13.65
N LEU A 787 5.24 -6.38 12.47
CA LEU A 787 5.31 -5.31 11.46
C LEU A 787 3.92 -4.94 10.93
N GLN A 788 3.00 -5.92 10.81
CA GLN A 788 1.63 -5.65 10.40
C GLN A 788 0.93 -4.65 11.33
N HIS A 789 1.19 -4.68 12.64
CA HIS A 789 0.64 -3.66 13.52
C HIS A 789 1.13 -2.24 13.18
N VAL A 790 2.34 -2.07 12.63
CA VAL A 790 2.80 -0.77 12.13
C VAL A 790 2.08 -0.44 10.82
N PHE A 791 2.09 -1.35 9.85
CA PHE A 791 1.50 -1.15 8.52
C PHE A 791 -0.01 -0.90 8.54
N ASP A 792 -0.74 -1.46 9.50
CA ASP A 792 -2.16 -1.19 9.72
C ASP A 792 -2.48 0.33 9.86
N ARG A 793 -1.47 1.17 10.18
CA ARG A 793 -1.58 2.64 10.27
C ARG A 793 -1.57 3.36 8.93
N CYS A 794 -1.13 2.70 7.88
CA CYS A 794 -1.18 3.17 6.50
C CYS A 794 -1.93 2.21 5.56
N ASP A 795 -2.64 1.21 6.11
CA ASP A 795 -3.41 0.23 5.35
C ASP A 795 -4.81 0.76 4.99
N PRO A 796 -5.20 0.82 3.70
CA PRO A 796 -6.53 1.27 3.26
C PRO A 796 -7.71 0.59 3.98
N ALA A 797 -7.57 -0.69 4.37
CA ALA A 797 -8.61 -1.41 5.09
C ALA A 797 -8.97 -0.71 6.41
N SER A 798 -7.98 -0.12 7.10
CA SER A 798 -8.20 0.65 8.33
C SER A 798 -8.91 1.99 8.10
N PHE A 799 -8.90 2.54 6.88
CA PHE A 799 -9.45 3.86 6.57
C PHE A 799 -10.86 3.80 5.99
N ILE A 800 -11.09 2.89 5.03
CA ILE A 800 -12.33 2.81 4.24
C ILE A 800 -13.63 2.71 5.05
N PRO A 801 -13.71 2.11 6.27
CA PRO A 801 -14.97 2.05 7.01
C PRO A 801 -15.52 3.44 7.34
N SER A 802 -14.63 4.43 7.51
CA SER A 802 -15.02 5.80 7.84
C SER A 802 -15.61 6.58 6.66
N MET A 803 -15.38 6.13 5.42
CA MET A 803 -15.96 6.72 4.21
C MET A 803 -17.46 6.39 4.13
N THR A 804 -17.80 5.11 4.26
CA THR A 804 -19.18 4.63 4.04
C THR A 804 -20.04 4.63 5.30
N SER A 805 -19.41 4.63 6.48
CA SER A 805 -20.04 4.65 7.81
C SER A 805 -19.37 5.69 8.72
N PRO A 806 -19.40 6.99 8.35
CA PRO A 806 -18.76 8.03 9.13
C PRO A 806 -19.42 8.23 10.50
N PRO A 807 -18.73 8.85 11.47
CA PRO A 807 -19.33 9.24 12.75
C PRO A 807 -20.56 10.14 12.58
N PRO A 808 -21.51 10.13 13.54
CA PRO A 808 -22.71 10.97 13.48
C PRO A 808 -22.41 12.45 13.20
N GLY A 809 -23.12 13.03 12.23
CA GLY A 809 -22.97 14.45 11.85
C GLY A 809 -21.89 14.73 10.80
N LYS A 810 -21.21 13.70 10.29
CA LYS A 810 -20.33 13.78 9.11
C LYS A 810 -21.01 13.15 7.90
N ALA A 811 -20.82 13.76 6.73
CA ALA A 811 -21.27 13.18 5.47
C ALA A 811 -20.34 12.02 5.06
N PRO A 812 -20.87 10.96 4.43
CA PRO A 812 -20.05 9.89 3.88
C PRO A 812 -19.37 10.33 2.58
N THR A 813 -18.21 9.72 2.32
CA THR A 813 -17.57 9.73 1.01
C THR A 813 -18.11 8.52 0.25
N ASN A 814 -18.76 8.76 -0.89
CA ASN A 814 -19.35 7.71 -1.71
C ASN A 814 -18.22 6.98 -2.49
N VAL A 815 -18.18 5.65 -2.41
CA VAL A 815 -17.11 4.84 -3.02
C VAL A 815 -17.61 3.95 -4.14
N LEU A 816 -16.95 3.98 -5.29
CA LEU A 816 -17.05 2.96 -6.34
C LEU A 816 -15.69 2.28 -6.49
N MET A 817 -15.58 1.01 -6.11
CA MET A 817 -14.34 0.23 -6.35
C MET A 817 -14.40 -0.47 -7.72
N LEU A 818 -13.30 -0.40 -8.47
CA LEU A 818 -13.13 -1.09 -9.75
C LEU A 818 -11.98 -2.10 -9.63
N ASN A 819 -12.29 -3.39 -9.76
CA ASN A 819 -11.34 -4.45 -9.41
C ASN A 819 -11.10 -5.43 -10.56
N ALA A 820 -9.84 -5.79 -10.77
CA ALA A 820 -9.42 -6.75 -11.78
C ALA A 820 -9.40 -8.17 -11.21
N ILE A 821 -10.19 -9.08 -11.80
CA ILE A 821 -10.18 -10.49 -11.43
C ILE A 821 -8.90 -11.15 -11.93
N GLY A 822 -8.25 -11.93 -11.07
CA GLY A 822 -7.01 -12.64 -11.38
C GLY A 822 -5.74 -11.81 -11.28
N ASP A 823 -5.84 -10.53 -10.90
CA ASP A 823 -4.69 -9.66 -10.65
C ASP A 823 -3.86 -10.24 -9.50
N ASP A 824 -2.57 -10.44 -9.75
CA ASP A 824 -1.59 -10.90 -8.77
C ASP A 824 -0.56 -9.83 -8.39
N THR A 825 -0.60 -8.65 -9.04
CA THR A 825 0.20 -7.48 -8.65
C THR A 825 -0.37 -6.87 -7.37
N VAL A 826 -1.67 -6.57 -7.36
CA VAL A 826 -2.43 -6.32 -6.14
C VAL A 826 -3.46 -7.46 -6.02
N PRO A 827 -3.13 -8.53 -5.27
CA PRO A 827 -3.86 -9.78 -5.32
C PRO A 827 -5.38 -9.60 -5.21
N PHE A 828 -6.17 -10.16 -6.13
CA PHE A 828 -7.62 -10.00 -6.18
C PHE A 828 -8.33 -10.16 -4.81
N SER A 829 -7.90 -11.14 -4.01
CA SER A 829 -8.43 -11.35 -2.64
C SER A 829 -8.33 -10.11 -1.75
N THR A 830 -7.25 -9.34 -1.85
CA THR A 830 -7.03 -8.12 -1.04
C THR A 830 -8.01 -7.00 -1.44
N ASN A 831 -8.44 -6.98 -2.70
CA ASN A 831 -9.48 -6.08 -3.18
C ASN A 831 -10.88 -6.47 -2.67
N VAL A 832 -11.15 -7.77 -2.54
CA VAL A 832 -12.38 -8.28 -1.89
C VAL A 832 -12.36 -7.94 -0.39
N ASP A 833 -11.22 -8.10 0.27
CA ASP A 833 -11.04 -7.76 1.68
C ASP A 833 -11.25 -6.27 1.96
N LEU A 834 -10.71 -5.40 1.10
CA LEU A 834 -10.97 -3.96 1.17
C LEU A 834 -12.46 -3.63 1.00
N ALA A 835 -13.15 -4.31 0.08
CA ALA A 835 -14.58 -4.14 -0.15
C ALA A 835 -15.44 -4.63 1.04
N LEU A 836 -15.01 -5.70 1.73
CA LEU A 836 -15.60 -6.15 2.99
C LEU A 836 -15.40 -5.12 4.09
N ALA A 837 -14.17 -4.60 4.24
CA ALA A 837 -13.85 -3.55 5.22
C ALA A 837 -14.68 -2.28 4.99
N GLY A 838 -14.87 -1.87 3.73
CA GLY A 838 -15.69 -0.72 3.34
C GLY A 838 -17.21 -0.95 3.41
N GLY A 839 -17.65 -2.19 3.68
CA GLY A 839 -19.07 -2.56 3.70
C GLY A 839 -19.74 -2.55 2.31
N LEU A 840 -18.97 -2.57 1.23
CA LEU A 840 -19.46 -2.50 -0.15
C LEU A 840 -20.16 -3.78 -0.57
N LEU A 841 -19.77 -4.91 0.01
CA LEU A 841 -20.48 -6.18 -0.14
C LEU A 841 -21.66 -6.31 0.84
N GLY A 842 -21.95 -5.32 1.68
CA GLY A 842 -23.05 -5.31 2.64
C GLY A 842 -22.61 -4.72 3.97
N ARG A 843 -23.52 -3.99 4.64
CA ARG A 843 -23.20 -3.29 5.90
C ARG A 843 -23.33 -4.17 7.12
N THR A 844 -24.20 -5.18 7.03
CA THR A 844 -24.39 -6.16 8.09
C THR A 844 -23.82 -7.49 7.68
N ARG A 845 -23.40 -8.28 8.67
CA ARG A 845 -22.92 -9.63 8.46
C ARG A 845 -23.89 -10.53 7.68
N ALA A 846 -25.19 -10.36 7.91
CA ALA A 846 -26.22 -11.11 7.19
C ALA A 846 -26.26 -10.79 5.68
N GLU A 847 -25.77 -9.62 5.28
CA GLU A 847 -25.71 -9.20 3.87
C GLU A 847 -24.41 -9.62 3.20
N TRP A 848 -23.26 -9.34 3.83
CA TRP A 848 -21.96 -9.56 3.19
C TRP A 848 -21.49 -11.02 3.24
N GLU A 849 -21.78 -11.76 4.32
CA GLU A 849 -21.23 -13.11 4.50
C GLU A 849 -21.68 -14.09 3.39
N PRO A 850 -22.96 -14.12 2.97
CA PRO A 850 -23.36 -14.97 1.85
C PRO A 850 -22.67 -14.62 0.53
N ARG A 851 -22.38 -13.34 0.28
CA ARG A 851 -21.70 -12.87 -0.93
C ARG A 851 -20.22 -13.24 -0.91
N ALA A 852 -19.54 -13.00 0.20
CA ALA A 852 -18.14 -13.38 0.36
C ALA A 852 -17.93 -14.90 0.21
N ARG A 853 -18.81 -15.70 0.82
CA ARG A 853 -18.79 -17.16 0.64
C ARG A 853 -19.06 -17.60 -0.80
N ALA A 854 -19.89 -16.86 -1.54
CA ALA A 854 -20.11 -17.13 -2.95
C ALA A 854 -18.83 -16.88 -3.78
N ILE A 855 -18.13 -15.76 -3.51
CA ILE A 855 -16.84 -15.44 -4.16
C ILE A 855 -15.78 -16.50 -3.82
N ILE A 856 -15.62 -16.87 -2.55
CA ILE A 856 -14.65 -17.91 -2.14
C ILE A 856 -14.92 -19.22 -2.90
N LYS A 857 -16.19 -19.59 -3.07
CA LYS A 857 -16.58 -20.83 -3.75
C LYS A 857 -16.24 -20.86 -5.24
N THR A 858 -16.08 -19.71 -5.91
CA THR A 858 -15.67 -19.68 -7.31
C THR A 858 -14.18 -19.99 -7.49
N GLY A 859 -13.39 -19.93 -6.42
CA GLY A 859 -11.93 -20.03 -6.47
C GLY A 859 -11.23 -18.72 -6.81
N ALA A 860 -11.97 -17.64 -7.08
CA ALA A 860 -11.38 -16.34 -7.46
C ALA A 860 -10.45 -15.77 -6.40
N MET A 861 -10.70 -16.04 -5.11
CA MET A 861 -9.79 -15.66 -4.01
C MET A 861 -8.40 -16.31 -4.15
N HIS A 862 -8.31 -17.48 -4.77
CA HIS A 862 -7.07 -18.22 -5.04
C HIS A 862 -6.61 -18.01 -6.50
N ASN A 863 -6.88 -16.84 -7.09
CA ASN A 863 -6.53 -16.45 -8.46
C ASN A 863 -7.11 -17.38 -9.56
N SER A 864 -8.16 -18.15 -9.29
CA SER A 864 -8.89 -18.83 -10.37
C SER A 864 -9.67 -17.81 -11.19
N TYR A 865 -9.58 -17.91 -12.52
CA TYR A 865 -10.35 -17.03 -13.39
C TYR A 865 -11.84 -17.41 -13.37
N TYR A 866 -12.68 -16.49 -12.88
CA TYR A 866 -14.13 -16.60 -12.89
C TYR A 866 -14.70 -15.18 -12.95
N ASP A 867 -15.31 -14.77 -14.07
CA ASP A 867 -15.88 -13.43 -14.18
C ASP A 867 -17.15 -13.33 -13.31
N LEU A 868 -17.05 -12.59 -12.22
CA LEU A 868 -18.12 -12.49 -11.22
C LEU A 868 -19.30 -11.67 -11.73
N ASP A 869 -19.04 -10.61 -12.49
CA ASP A 869 -20.05 -9.65 -12.95
C ASP A 869 -20.52 -9.95 -14.38
N ASP A 870 -19.71 -10.66 -15.19
CA ASP A 870 -20.02 -11.07 -16.57
C ASP A 870 -20.42 -9.86 -17.44
N LEU A 871 -19.65 -8.78 -17.35
CA LEU A 871 -19.96 -7.50 -18.02
C LEU A 871 -20.04 -7.67 -19.55
N ALA A 872 -19.19 -8.53 -20.11
CA ALA A 872 -19.19 -8.85 -21.53
C ALA A 872 -20.22 -9.92 -21.92
N GLY A 873 -20.83 -10.62 -20.96
CA GLY A 873 -21.78 -11.70 -21.22
C GLY A 873 -21.13 -12.92 -21.90
N ASP A 874 -19.86 -13.19 -21.60
CA ASP A 874 -19.02 -14.20 -22.21
C ASP A 874 -18.69 -15.39 -21.28
N ASN A 875 -19.25 -15.41 -20.06
CA ASN A 875 -19.11 -16.55 -19.16
C ASN A 875 -19.58 -17.88 -19.76
N PRO A 876 -18.88 -19.00 -19.47
CA PRO A 876 -19.35 -20.34 -19.79
C PRO A 876 -20.75 -20.64 -19.18
N PRO A 877 -21.59 -21.47 -19.81
CA PRO A 877 -22.94 -21.79 -19.32
C PRO A 877 -23.01 -22.35 -17.88
N GLU A 878 -21.94 -22.99 -17.43
CA GLU A 878 -21.75 -23.55 -16.09
C GLU A 878 -21.31 -22.52 -15.03
N GLU A 879 -20.76 -21.37 -15.45
CA GLU A 879 -20.20 -20.31 -14.61
C GLU A 879 -21.11 -19.09 -14.62
N ARG A 880 -22.31 -19.22 -14.03
CA ARG A 880 -23.27 -18.11 -14.00
C ARG A 880 -22.73 -16.93 -13.17
N PRO A 881 -22.89 -15.67 -13.62
CA PRO A 881 -22.49 -14.52 -12.81
C PRO A 881 -23.14 -14.52 -11.43
N ILE A 882 -22.38 -14.06 -10.45
CA ILE A 882 -22.85 -13.87 -9.07
C ILE A 882 -23.02 -12.38 -8.71
N GLY A 883 -22.48 -11.49 -9.55
CA GLY A 883 -22.68 -10.04 -9.56
C GLY A 883 -23.42 -9.56 -10.82
N PRO A 884 -23.34 -8.25 -11.14
CA PRO A 884 -22.80 -7.19 -10.29
C PRO A 884 -23.55 -7.10 -8.96
N PHE A 885 -22.80 -6.91 -7.86
CA PHE A 885 -23.44 -6.82 -6.54
C PHE A 885 -24.21 -5.49 -6.40
N PRO A 886 -25.43 -5.52 -5.80
CA PRO A 886 -26.20 -4.31 -5.57
C PRO A 886 -25.44 -3.30 -4.70
N PRO A 887 -25.46 -2.01 -5.05
CA PRO A 887 -24.81 -0.99 -4.25
C PRO A 887 -25.50 -0.80 -2.89
N ILE A 888 -24.74 -0.31 -1.92
CA ILE A 888 -25.25 0.13 -0.62
C ILE A 888 -25.65 1.60 -0.67
N THR A 889 -26.76 1.95 -0.01
CA THR A 889 -27.20 3.35 0.12
C THR A 889 -26.46 4.05 1.25
N THR A 890 -25.89 5.21 0.97
CA THR A 890 -25.27 6.10 1.96
C THR A 890 -26.21 7.24 2.32
N GLY A 891 -25.78 8.14 3.20
CA GLY A 891 -26.55 9.35 3.53
C GLY A 891 -26.66 10.36 2.37
N THR A 892 -25.78 10.27 1.36
CA THR A 892 -25.65 11.25 0.27
C THR A 892 -25.65 10.63 -1.13
N GLY A 893 -25.69 9.30 -1.25
CA GLY A 893 -25.64 8.61 -2.54
C GLY A 893 -25.57 7.09 -2.37
N VAL A 894 -24.72 6.46 -3.17
CA VAL A 894 -24.51 5.01 -3.18
C VAL A 894 -23.04 4.66 -3.19
N SER A 895 -22.68 3.51 -2.64
CA SER A 895 -21.34 2.95 -2.75
C SER A 895 -21.40 1.50 -3.21
N GLY A 896 -20.42 1.05 -3.98
CA GLY A 896 -20.44 -0.27 -4.59
C GLY A 896 -19.10 -0.67 -5.14
N ILE A 897 -19.09 -1.84 -5.77
CA ILE A 897 -17.91 -2.51 -6.31
C ILE A 897 -18.27 -3.18 -7.64
N ARG A 898 -17.38 -3.10 -8.61
CA ARG A 898 -17.46 -3.82 -9.88
C ARG A 898 -16.23 -4.67 -10.08
N PHE A 899 -16.45 -5.89 -10.56
CA PHE A 899 -15.42 -6.87 -10.85
C PHE A 899 -15.29 -7.03 -12.36
N TYR A 900 -14.05 -6.91 -12.85
CA TYR A 900 -13.74 -6.92 -14.27
C TYR A 900 -13.03 -8.23 -14.63
N GLY A 901 -13.59 -8.99 -15.58
CA GLY A 901 -12.98 -10.19 -16.18
C GLY A 901 -11.84 -9.85 -17.15
N VAL A 902 -10.75 -9.29 -16.63
CA VAL A 902 -9.62 -8.75 -17.42
C VAL A 902 -8.39 -9.67 -17.43
N GLU A 903 -8.61 -10.96 -17.17
CA GLU A 903 -7.59 -12.03 -17.20
C GLU A 903 -6.30 -11.68 -16.43
N GLY A 904 -6.43 -11.05 -15.25
CA GLY A 904 -5.32 -10.64 -14.41
C GLY A 904 -4.57 -9.38 -14.86
N THR A 905 -5.06 -8.65 -15.86
CA THR A 905 -4.45 -7.39 -16.30
C THR A 905 -4.59 -6.32 -15.20
N HIS A 906 -3.49 -6.02 -14.50
CA HIS A 906 -3.44 -5.06 -13.39
C HIS A 906 -3.89 -3.64 -13.81
N ALA A 907 -3.29 -3.10 -14.87
CA ALA A 907 -3.57 -1.75 -15.38
C ALA A 907 -4.71 -1.71 -16.41
N PHE A 908 -5.76 -2.54 -16.25
CA PHE A 908 -6.81 -2.70 -17.27
C PHE A 908 -7.55 -1.40 -17.63
N ILE A 909 -7.58 -0.42 -16.72
CA ILE A 909 -8.20 0.88 -16.99
C ILE A 909 -7.51 1.63 -18.13
N ALA A 910 -6.25 1.32 -18.45
CA ALA A 910 -5.53 1.84 -19.61
C ALA A 910 -5.94 1.13 -20.91
N PHE A 911 -7.21 1.29 -21.29
CA PHE A 911 -7.76 0.88 -22.59
C PHE A 911 -7.73 -0.64 -22.88
N HIS A 912 -7.66 -1.50 -21.85
CA HIS A 912 -7.64 -2.95 -22.05
C HIS A 912 -8.91 -3.42 -22.77
N GLU A 913 -8.71 -4.25 -23.79
CA GLU A 913 -9.77 -4.86 -24.61
C GLU A 913 -9.55 -6.36 -24.69
N ALA A 914 -10.60 -7.12 -24.40
CA ALA A 914 -10.63 -8.56 -24.58
C ALA A 914 -12.03 -9.01 -25.01
N ASN A 915 -12.11 -10.10 -25.78
CA ASN A 915 -13.37 -10.71 -26.22
C ASN A 915 -14.35 -9.75 -26.95
N GLY A 916 -13.82 -8.68 -27.58
CA GLY A 916 -14.62 -7.66 -28.28
C GLY A 916 -15.30 -6.66 -27.34
N PHE A 917 -14.85 -6.59 -26.08
CA PHE A 917 -15.30 -5.63 -25.08
C PHE A 917 -14.11 -4.81 -24.57
N ASN A 918 -14.22 -3.48 -24.63
CA ASN A 918 -13.22 -2.57 -24.11
C ASN A 918 -13.49 -2.25 -22.62
N TYR A 919 -12.89 -3.06 -21.75
CA TYR A 919 -12.99 -2.92 -20.30
C TYR A 919 -12.42 -1.59 -19.80
N GLY A 920 -11.36 -1.08 -20.44
CA GLY A 920 -10.76 0.21 -20.10
C GLY A 920 -11.73 1.37 -20.27
N PHE A 921 -12.32 1.53 -21.46
CA PHE A 921 -13.31 2.59 -21.72
C PHE A 921 -14.55 2.43 -20.84
N HIS A 922 -15.02 1.19 -20.60
CA HIS A 922 -16.13 0.96 -19.68
C HIS A 922 -15.81 1.51 -18.28
N ALA A 923 -14.65 1.17 -17.73
CA ALA A 923 -14.21 1.62 -16.41
C ALA A 923 -14.04 3.13 -16.33
N GLN A 924 -13.39 3.75 -17.31
CA GLN A 924 -13.19 5.20 -17.40
C GLN A 924 -14.53 5.95 -17.43
N ASN A 925 -15.46 5.50 -18.28
CA ASN A 925 -16.77 6.12 -18.42
C ASN A 925 -17.64 5.93 -17.17
N LEU A 926 -17.63 4.73 -16.58
CA LEU A 926 -18.37 4.46 -15.33
C LEU A 926 -17.87 5.34 -14.18
N LEU A 927 -16.55 5.49 -14.04
CA LEU A 927 -15.92 6.40 -13.09
C LEU A 927 -16.39 7.83 -13.33
N ALA A 928 -16.31 8.32 -14.57
CA ALA A 928 -16.70 9.69 -14.89
C ALA A 928 -18.18 9.97 -14.59
N ILE A 929 -19.07 9.04 -14.92
CA ILE A 929 -20.49 9.12 -14.55
C ILE A 929 -20.67 9.18 -13.03
N TYR A 930 -19.99 8.30 -12.31
CA TYR A 930 -20.11 8.21 -10.85
C TYR A 930 -19.73 9.53 -10.17
N HIS A 931 -18.60 10.12 -10.58
CA HIS A 931 -18.14 11.42 -10.10
C HIS A 931 -19.07 12.56 -10.50
N ALA A 932 -19.51 12.60 -11.77
CA ALA A 932 -20.45 13.61 -12.26
C ALA A 932 -21.79 13.60 -11.54
N CYS A 933 -22.24 12.42 -11.11
CA CYS A 933 -23.43 12.25 -10.31
C CYS A 933 -23.19 12.47 -8.81
N GLY A 934 -22.02 12.91 -8.36
CA GLY A 934 -21.71 13.10 -6.94
C GLY A 934 -21.82 11.80 -6.12
N GLY A 935 -21.52 10.65 -6.75
CA GLY A 935 -21.60 9.33 -6.13
C GLY A 935 -23.03 8.80 -5.93
N ARG A 936 -24.03 9.34 -6.63
CA ARG A 936 -25.45 8.93 -6.50
C ARG A 936 -25.89 7.84 -7.48
N LEU A 937 -25.11 7.59 -8.52
CA LEU A 937 -25.45 6.63 -9.57
C LEU A 937 -24.23 5.79 -9.97
N ILE A 938 -24.34 4.47 -9.81
CA ILE A 938 -23.48 3.50 -10.52
C ILE A 938 -24.33 2.98 -11.67
N TYR A 939 -23.90 3.23 -12.91
CA TYR A 939 -24.68 2.94 -14.11
C TYR A 939 -24.33 1.58 -14.70
N ASP A 940 -25.24 0.61 -14.58
CA ASP A 940 -25.06 -0.76 -15.10
C ASP A 940 -26.04 -1.11 -16.25
N ASP A 941 -26.88 -0.17 -16.68
CA ASP A 941 -28.02 -0.47 -17.57
C ASP A 941 -27.59 -0.81 -19.01
N ASP A 942 -26.47 -0.25 -19.50
CA ASP A 942 -25.93 -0.51 -20.83
C ASP A 942 -24.38 -0.57 -20.84
N PRO A 943 -23.78 -1.68 -20.36
CA PRO A 943 -22.33 -1.84 -20.35
C PRO A 943 -21.71 -1.86 -21.75
N TRP A 944 -22.46 -2.34 -22.76
CA TRP A 944 -22.00 -2.36 -24.15
C TRP A 944 -21.92 -0.96 -24.77
N CYS A 945 -22.79 -0.04 -24.35
CA CYS A 945 -22.63 1.37 -24.68
C CYS A 945 -21.39 1.95 -23.99
N LEU A 946 -21.26 1.77 -22.68
CA LEU A 946 -20.17 2.39 -21.89
C LEU A 946 -18.76 1.99 -22.32
N GLN A 947 -18.55 0.83 -22.94
CA GLN A 947 -17.24 0.48 -23.51
C GLN A 947 -16.84 1.30 -24.75
N SER A 948 -17.70 2.20 -25.22
CA SER A 948 -17.44 3.05 -26.39
C SER A 948 -17.28 4.52 -26.00
N PRO A 949 -16.25 5.23 -26.52
CA PRO A 949 -16.14 6.67 -26.36
C PRO A 949 -17.22 7.44 -27.13
N THR A 950 -18.05 6.79 -27.94
CA THR A 950 -19.18 7.41 -28.65
C THR A 950 -20.55 7.03 -28.09
N CYS A 951 -20.59 6.46 -26.88
CA CYS A 951 -21.83 6.09 -26.23
C CYS A 951 -22.79 7.30 -26.13
N PRO A 952 -24.01 7.23 -26.68
CA PRO A 952 -24.98 8.33 -26.61
C PRO A 952 -25.48 8.61 -25.19
N ASP A 953 -25.48 7.60 -24.30
CA ASP A 953 -25.95 7.77 -22.93
C ASP A 953 -25.09 8.79 -22.17
N LEU A 954 -23.79 8.87 -22.48
CA LEU A 954 -22.83 9.79 -21.85
C LEU A 954 -23.23 11.26 -21.96
N ASP A 955 -24.05 11.64 -22.95
CA ASP A 955 -24.48 13.02 -23.17
C ASP A 955 -25.74 13.37 -22.37
N THR A 956 -26.48 12.38 -21.85
CA THR A 956 -27.79 12.56 -21.19
C THR A 956 -27.85 11.97 -19.78
N ILE A 957 -26.83 11.22 -19.36
CA ILE A 957 -26.82 10.47 -18.10
C ILE A 957 -26.98 11.34 -16.86
N GLN A 958 -26.44 12.58 -16.89
CA GLN A 958 -26.62 13.51 -15.77
C GLN A 958 -28.04 14.11 -15.69
N ASP A 959 -28.91 13.82 -16.67
CA ASP A 959 -30.33 14.20 -16.66
C ASP A 959 -31.21 13.11 -16.03
N LEU A 960 -30.64 11.95 -15.73
CA LEU A 960 -31.35 10.89 -15.03
C LEU A 960 -31.73 11.34 -13.62
N PRO A 961 -32.97 11.08 -13.16
CA PRO A 961 -33.39 11.45 -11.80
C PRO A 961 -32.48 10.92 -10.70
N ALA A 962 -31.90 9.72 -10.88
CA ALA A 962 -30.94 9.14 -9.94
C ALA A 962 -29.64 9.94 -9.84
N CYS A 963 -29.23 10.62 -10.92
CA CYS A 963 -28.07 11.49 -10.95
C CYS A 963 -28.38 12.93 -10.47
N GLN A 964 -29.65 13.35 -10.44
CA GLN A 964 -30.06 14.69 -10.02
C GLN A 964 -30.64 14.77 -8.60
N ALA A 965 -31.02 13.65 -7.98
CA ALA A 965 -31.63 13.61 -6.66
C ALA A 965 -30.73 14.24 -5.57
N PRO A 966 -31.17 15.28 -4.84
CA PRO A 966 -30.32 16.01 -3.88
C PRO A 966 -29.88 15.19 -2.67
#